data_AF-A0A7S2A2T3-F1
#
_entry.id   AF-A0A7S2A2T3-F1
#
_cell.length_a   1.000
_cell.length_b   1.000
_cell.length_c   1.000
_cell.angle_alpha   90.00
_cell.angle_beta   90.00
_cell.angle_gamma   90.00
#
_symmetry.space_group_name_H-M   'P 1'
#
loop_
_entity.id
_entity.type
_entity.pdbx_description
1 polymer ?
#
loop_
_entity_poly.entity_id
_entity_poly.type
_entity_poly.pdbx_seq_one_letter_code
_entity_poly.pdbx_strand_id
1 'polypeptide(L)'
;MKLGSESAYAPYVEYLLDSQPPGQIPSAWSEAGQELFEKILRSKTEEELPPKYPTDWLRDDWHHDCGGSHDPVEIHAAQLVIQRAWDNLMIPIYDMFNHRNGHWFNSEGTVKSDEPIRVHATRDIKAGEQIYNSYNQCEDCGGRLTNYGTPEIVRDYGFVESFPQRWIFGEYNVAFEIDEKYEEGKGTGEYFVKTWIGSEPEEDDIYELRERIEILEHDMKALLSERDPAVPEREWNVIVEFTNAMVFAVNVAVKSFEEQSCPEGGCAILPGYQNLDKNVGLFIQEAYTEFTCDYDMIMGRLDKAPFEDLETVKSLYQEFNFFWNTETRATCFDIEGTVQICDDYRPHYHEMSVHYAARYLNNITRVLWVGGGDSMLLHEILKYPSLELAVGLEIDQKVVRYCYKHFGSQPHFDDEKVQWWFGDASKSLLMLPREYFGSFDLVLVDLSETVTSMSVTDKLDILGALALLVKPDGIILKNEVYFESFASMFKYSVMVNWYDNPIICSQVMAMGSNTVDFLNPTLQDTDIENLLIKPLKEIDDPFEYYHDYANNVTSRPICYKSDSDDDWSTQEGSPGILLILEAENTSVNLEDVDALKDILTGVLEEEGLTVVSTEVAQSVDSRAFVSIILQEGYVVARTVPEHNYVGFDIHFWSSFHKQEGVKVSLLAAVKGERKASSSFRIIAGGMFGKSTWKDDEKRRGPGSTEGCDATVDDVAYKAKQVSINKALADMALLGGGSKLKTLVLCGDDMTTCESNSDVLKEKENLGQVLNVGCPMMKDFNQFGERARYILDSCVDHLVETIDISLEKDGLFNVIIVDSTANKIITSVFARTFKDFYDKYDVLEKGKIIILSAMA
;
A
#
# COMPACT_ATOMS: atom_id res chain seq x y z
N MET A 1 -20.35 52.68 18.82
CA MET A 1 -20.08 53.25 17.48
C MET A 1 -21.03 54.41 17.13
N LYS A 2 -22.35 54.22 16.99
CA LYS A 2 -23.28 55.32 16.61
C LYS A 2 -23.22 56.59 17.49
N LEU A 3 -22.90 56.45 18.78
CA LEU A 3 -22.76 57.58 19.72
C LEU A 3 -21.41 58.30 19.63
N GLY A 4 -20.40 57.75 18.92
CA GLY A 4 -19.06 58.35 18.80
C GLY A 4 -18.47 58.77 20.15
N SER A 5 -17.98 60.01 20.20
CA SER A 5 -17.42 60.67 21.39
C SER A 5 -18.41 60.88 22.54
N GLU A 6 -19.72 60.73 22.29
CA GLU A 6 -20.76 60.79 23.33
C GLU A 6 -20.97 59.45 24.05
N SER A 7 -20.26 58.39 23.64
CA SER A 7 -20.31 57.09 24.29
C SER A 7 -19.69 57.11 25.70
N ALA A 8 -20.24 56.34 26.63
CA ALA A 8 -19.58 56.05 27.91
C ALA A 8 -18.22 55.34 27.74
N TYR A 9 -17.95 54.79 26.54
CA TYR A 9 -16.69 54.16 26.14
C TYR A 9 -15.96 54.97 25.07
N ALA A 10 -16.15 56.30 25.04
CA ALA A 10 -15.66 57.19 23.99
C ALA A 10 -14.21 56.92 23.56
N PRO A 11 -13.20 56.76 24.45
CA PRO A 11 -11.82 56.51 24.02
C PRO A 11 -11.64 55.24 23.17
N TYR A 12 -12.39 54.18 23.48
CA TYR A 12 -12.35 52.92 22.73
C TYR A 12 -13.18 52.99 21.46
N VAL A 13 -14.34 53.65 21.51
CA VAL A 13 -15.16 53.89 20.30
C VAL A 13 -14.43 54.78 19.30
N GLU A 14 -13.72 55.81 19.76
CA GLU A 14 -12.84 56.66 18.95
C GLU A 14 -11.69 55.83 18.36
N TYR A 15 -11.04 54.97 19.15
CA TYR A 15 -10.05 54.03 18.61
C TYR A 15 -10.61 53.15 17.47
N LEU A 16 -11.79 52.56 17.66
CA LEU A 16 -12.43 51.74 16.62
C LEU A 16 -12.81 52.54 15.36
N LEU A 17 -13.21 53.80 15.50
CA LEU A 17 -13.62 54.62 14.35
C LEU A 17 -12.42 55.26 13.64
N ASP A 18 -11.38 55.66 14.37
CA ASP A 18 -10.24 56.40 13.84
C ASP A 18 -9.08 55.48 13.45
N SER A 19 -8.83 54.42 14.22
CA SER A 19 -7.70 53.50 14.01
C SER A 19 -8.10 52.22 13.27
N GLN A 20 -9.40 51.91 13.18
CA GLN A 20 -9.91 50.74 12.47
C GLN A 20 -10.90 51.13 11.36
N PRO A 21 -10.48 51.77 10.26
CA PRO A 21 -11.39 52.23 9.20
C PRO A 21 -12.10 51.05 8.49
N PRO A 22 -13.27 51.26 7.86
CA PRO A 22 -13.96 50.23 7.07
C PRO A 22 -13.14 49.75 5.87
N GLY A 23 -13.50 48.57 5.33
CA GLY A 23 -12.84 48.02 4.13
C GLY A 23 -11.48 47.40 4.42
N GLN A 24 -11.28 46.83 5.61
CA GLN A 24 -9.99 46.21 5.95
C GLN A 24 -9.86 44.80 5.37
N ILE A 25 -10.94 44.02 5.46
CA ILE A 25 -10.97 42.63 5.00
C ILE A 25 -11.45 42.54 3.56
N PRO A 26 -11.03 41.51 2.80
CA PRO A 26 -11.40 41.38 1.39
C PRO A 26 -12.90 41.38 1.11
N SER A 27 -13.72 40.80 1.98
CA SER A 27 -15.20 40.84 1.84
C SER A 27 -15.80 42.25 1.89
N ALA A 28 -15.03 43.23 2.36
CA ALA A 28 -15.40 44.63 2.48
C ALA A 28 -14.71 45.55 1.46
N TRP A 29 -13.85 45.00 0.61
CA TRP A 29 -13.16 45.75 -0.43
C TRP A 29 -14.12 46.20 -1.53
N SER A 30 -13.67 47.14 -2.36
CA SER A 30 -14.38 47.53 -3.58
C SER A 30 -14.64 46.32 -4.49
N GLU A 31 -15.71 46.36 -5.30
CA GLU A 31 -16.00 45.30 -6.28
C GLU A 31 -14.79 45.00 -7.17
N ALA A 32 -14.10 46.04 -7.65
CA ALA A 32 -12.89 45.90 -8.45
C ALA A 32 -11.75 45.20 -7.67
N GLY A 33 -11.60 45.48 -6.38
CA GLY A 33 -10.62 44.81 -5.52
C GLY A 33 -10.96 43.34 -5.27
N GLN A 34 -12.24 43.03 -5.06
CA GLN A 34 -12.73 41.65 -4.91
C GLN A 34 -12.53 40.83 -6.18
N GLU A 35 -12.93 41.37 -7.33
CA GLU A 35 -12.75 40.74 -8.64
C GLU A 35 -11.26 40.49 -8.96
N LEU A 36 -10.40 41.47 -8.67
CA LEU A 36 -8.96 41.31 -8.86
C LEU A 36 -8.40 40.21 -7.95
N PHE A 37 -8.81 40.17 -6.68
CA PHE A 37 -8.33 39.19 -5.73
C PHE A 37 -8.79 37.76 -6.08
N GLU A 38 -10.06 37.56 -6.40
CA GLU A 38 -10.56 36.26 -6.88
C GLU A 38 -9.88 35.81 -8.18
N LYS A 39 -9.65 36.74 -9.11
CA LYS A 39 -8.99 36.42 -10.39
C LYS A 39 -7.54 35.95 -10.21
N ILE A 40 -6.84 36.49 -9.21
CA ILE A 40 -5.48 36.08 -8.85
C ILE A 40 -5.49 34.65 -8.29
N LEU A 41 -6.51 34.27 -7.52
CA LEU A 41 -6.61 32.95 -6.88
C LEU A 41 -7.13 31.84 -7.83
N ARG A 42 -7.92 32.21 -8.85
CA ARG A 42 -8.65 31.29 -9.76
C ARG A 42 -8.08 31.20 -11.18
N SER A 43 -6.79 31.43 -11.40
CA SER A 43 -6.25 31.55 -12.76
C SER A 43 -6.50 30.26 -13.57
N LYS A 44 -7.23 30.40 -14.71
CA LYS A 44 -7.52 29.49 -15.86
C LYS A 44 -7.77 27.97 -15.69
N THR A 45 -7.40 27.34 -14.58
CA THR A 45 -7.60 25.92 -14.25
C THR A 45 -8.72 25.78 -13.21
N GLU A 46 -9.27 24.57 -13.02
CA GLU A 46 -10.36 24.32 -12.06
C GLU A 46 -9.90 24.36 -10.58
N GLU A 47 -8.59 24.49 -10.31
CA GLU A 47 -7.99 24.48 -8.97
C GLU A 47 -7.72 25.88 -8.40
N GLU A 48 -8.20 26.13 -7.17
CA GLU A 48 -8.15 27.43 -6.50
C GLU A 48 -7.00 27.54 -5.48
N LEU A 49 -6.20 28.62 -5.57
CA LEU A 49 -5.21 28.97 -4.54
C LEU A 49 -5.89 29.48 -3.26
N PRO A 50 -5.32 29.22 -2.07
CA PRO A 50 -5.89 29.69 -0.81
C PRO A 50 -5.79 31.23 -0.68
N PRO A 51 -6.69 31.89 0.07
CA PRO A 51 -7.73 31.30 0.91
C PRO A 51 -9.01 30.95 0.14
N LYS A 52 -9.70 29.89 0.57
CA LYS A 52 -11.04 29.57 0.07
C LYS A 52 -12.04 30.65 0.48
N TYR A 53 -12.93 31.01 -0.44
CA TYR A 53 -14.02 31.97 -0.23
C TYR A 53 -13.52 33.34 0.28
N PRO A 54 -12.60 34.00 -0.44
CA PRO A 54 -11.88 35.18 0.07
C PRO A 54 -12.80 36.36 0.43
N THR A 55 -14.00 36.45 -0.16
CA THR A 55 -14.85 37.65 -0.13
C THR A 55 -16.22 37.45 0.52
N ASP A 56 -16.50 36.27 1.08
CA ASP A 56 -17.89 35.81 1.26
C ASP A 56 -18.53 36.31 2.56
N TRP A 57 -17.75 36.64 3.59
CA TRP A 57 -18.26 37.02 4.93
C TRP A 57 -19.36 38.09 4.96
N LEU A 58 -19.29 39.11 4.10
CA LEU A 58 -20.35 40.14 4.06
C LEU A 58 -21.47 39.78 3.10
N ARG A 59 -21.12 39.24 1.93
CA ARG A 59 -22.07 38.90 0.87
C ARG A 59 -23.00 37.77 1.28
N ASP A 60 -22.41 36.67 1.74
CA ASP A 60 -23.11 35.41 1.99
C ASP A 60 -23.47 35.32 3.49
N ASP A 61 -22.52 35.48 4.40
CA ASP A 61 -22.84 35.29 5.83
C ASP A 61 -23.66 36.45 6.43
N TRP A 62 -23.19 37.70 6.33
CA TRP A 62 -23.91 38.84 6.92
C TRP A 62 -25.22 39.15 6.19
N HIS A 63 -25.17 39.38 4.88
CA HIS A 63 -26.35 39.84 4.13
C HIS A 63 -27.32 38.72 3.78
N HIS A 64 -26.84 37.55 3.34
CA HIS A 64 -27.70 36.45 2.92
C HIS A 64 -28.18 35.62 4.12
N ASP A 65 -27.27 35.07 4.93
CA ASP A 65 -27.62 34.14 6.01
C ASP A 65 -28.18 34.86 7.25
N CYS A 66 -27.55 35.97 7.66
CA CYS A 66 -27.97 36.71 8.86
C CYS A 66 -29.05 37.76 8.60
N GLY A 67 -29.42 38.04 7.33
CA GLY A 67 -30.36 39.11 6.96
C GLY A 67 -29.88 40.50 7.41
N GLY A 68 -28.56 40.69 7.43
CA GLY A 68 -27.87 41.84 7.96
C GLY A 68 -28.19 43.15 7.24
N SER A 69 -28.12 44.24 7.98
CA SER A 69 -28.39 45.59 7.49
C SER A 69 -27.34 46.08 6.49
N HIS A 70 -27.76 46.97 5.60
CA HIS A 70 -26.89 47.66 4.64
C HIS A 70 -26.44 49.05 5.14
N ASP A 71 -26.76 49.39 6.39
CA ASP A 71 -26.28 50.63 7.02
C ASP A 71 -24.74 50.58 7.17
N PRO A 72 -23.98 51.59 6.69
CA PRO A 72 -22.52 51.55 6.71
C PRO A 72 -21.91 51.40 8.11
N VAL A 73 -22.59 51.90 9.16
CA VAL A 73 -22.09 51.78 10.54
C VAL A 73 -22.33 50.36 11.06
N GLU A 74 -23.42 49.70 10.65
CA GLU A 74 -23.73 48.32 11.02
C GLU A 74 -22.87 47.32 10.24
N ILE A 75 -22.63 47.54 8.95
CA ILE A 75 -21.65 46.76 8.16
C ILE A 75 -20.26 46.90 8.79
N HIS A 76 -19.85 48.11 9.13
CA HIS A 76 -18.55 48.34 9.76
C HIS A 76 -18.44 47.65 11.13
N ALA A 77 -19.53 47.63 11.92
CA ALA A 77 -19.59 46.87 13.16
C ALA A 77 -19.49 45.34 12.92
N ALA A 78 -20.15 44.81 11.89
CA ALA A 78 -20.07 43.40 11.52
C ALA A 78 -18.64 43.00 11.10
N GLN A 79 -17.97 43.84 10.29
CA GLN A 79 -16.55 43.66 9.93
C GLN A 79 -15.65 43.56 11.15
N LEU A 80 -15.86 44.44 12.14
CA LEU A 80 -15.10 44.42 13.38
C LEU A 80 -15.32 43.11 14.15
N VAL A 81 -16.52 42.54 14.15
CA VAL A 81 -16.77 41.23 14.79
C VAL A 81 -16.04 40.10 14.07
N ILE A 82 -16.11 40.05 12.73
CA ILE A 82 -15.44 39.03 11.91
C ILE A 82 -13.92 39.01 12.19
N GLN A 83 -13.29 40.18 12.22
CA GLN A 83 -11.84 40.38 12.46
C GLN A 83 -11.37 40.03 13.89
N ARG A 84 -12.20 39.44 14.75
CA ARG A 84 -11.86 39.14 16.14
C ARG A 84 -11.99 37.68 16.50
N ALA A 85 -12.43 36.83 15.56
CA ALA A 85 -12.58 35.39 15.74
C ALA A 85 -13.47 34.93 16.91
N TRP A 86 -14.20 35.85 17.53
CA TRP A 86 -15.06 35.60 18.69
C TRP A 86 -16.38 36.35 18.56
N ASP A 87 -17.48 35.62 18.73
CA ASP A 87 -18.79 36.06 18.27
C ASP A 87 -19.58 36.88 19.30
N ASN A 88 -19.04 37.08 20.52
CA ASN A 88 -19.82 37.54 21.66
C ASN A 88 -19.24 38.74 22.44
N LEU A 89 -17.97 39.16 22.23
CA LEU A 89 -17.33 40.22 23.03
C LEU A 89 -16.35 41.09 22.21
N MET A 90 -16.29 42.38 22.56
CA MET A 90 -15.24 43.32 22.12
C MET A 90 -14.34 43.68 23.31
N ILE A 91 -13.02 43.49 23.17
CA ILE A 91 -12.09 43.57 24.30
C ILE A 91 -11.03 44.64 24.00
N PRO A 92 -11.12 45.85 24.60
CA PRO A 92 -10.26 46.97 24.24
C PRO A 92 -8.77 46.71 24.31
N ILE A 93 -8.32 45.96 25.32
CA ILE A 93 -6.89 45.67 25.50
C ILE A 93 -6.41 44.66 24.45
N TYR A 94 -7.21 43.63 24.16
CA TYR A 94 -6.86 42.60 23.19
C TYR A 94 -6.82 43.18 21.76
N ASP A 95 -7.79 44.03 21.43
CA ASP A 95 -7.88 44.71 20.14
C ASP A 95 -6.70 45.64 19.82
N MET A 96 -5.94 46.04 20.84
CA MET A 96 -4.78 46.92 20.70
C MET A 96 -3.47 46.14 20.55
N PHE A 97 -3.47 44.81 20.70
CA PHE A 97 -2.29 43.98 20.53
C PHE A 97 -2.08 43.67 19.06
N ASN A 98 -0.82 43.61 18.64
CA ASN A 98 -0.51 43.23 17.26
C ASN A 98 -0.39 41.70 17.16
N HIS A 99 -0.66 41.16 15.99
CA HIS A 99 -0.42 39.74 15.71
C HIS A 99 1.04 39.50 15.35
N ARG A 100 1.69 38.53 16.01
CA ARG A 100 2.97 37.97 15.56
C ARG A 100 3.24 36.61 16.20
N ASN A 101 3.61 35.64 15.37
CA ASN A 101 3.82 34.26 15.75
C ASN A 101 5.24 33.97 16.30
N GLY A 102 5.44 32.73 16.74
CA GLY A 102 6.75 32.20 17.15
C GLY A 102 7.32 32.87 18.41
N HIS A 103 8.60 33.22 18.39
CA HIS A 103 9.28 33.76 19.57
C HIS A 103 8.86 35.20 19.94
N TRP A 104 8.16 35.89 19.03
CA TRP A 104 7.62 37.23 19.24
C TRP A 104 6.35 37.22 20.07
N PHE A 105 5.54 36.18 19.92
CA PHE A 105 4.34 35.92 20.71
C PHE A 105 4.68 36.00 22.20
N ASN A 106 4.09 36.96 22.90
CA ASN A 106 4.44 37.25 24.29
C ASN A 106 3.23 37.51 25.21
N SER A 107 2.03 37.53 24.66
CA SER A 107 0.78 37.58 25.42
C SER A 107 -0.20 36.52 24.94
N GLU A 108 -0.90 35.89 25.86
CA GLU A 108 -1.97 34.95 25.58
C GLU A 108 -3.20 35.34 26.38
N GLY A 109 -4.38 35.18 25.78
CA GLY A 109 -5.65 35.51 26.40
C GLY A 109 -6.53 34.27 26.51
N THR A 110 -7.23 34.08 27.63
CA THR A 110 -8.28 33.06 27.75
C THR A 110 -9.65 33.72 27.61
N VAL A 111 -10.46 33.30 26.64
CA VAL A 111 -11.82 33.83 26.45
C VAL A 111 -12.85 32.70 26.45
N LYS A 112 -13.48 32.49 27.61
CA LYS A 112 -14.63 31.59 27.77
C LYS A 112 -15.90 32.41 28.03
N SER A 113 -17.03 31.96 27.48
CA SER A 113 -18.34 32.54 27.80
C SER A 113 -18.53 32.59 29.32
N ASP A 114 -18.98 33.73 29.82
CA ASP A 114 -19.33 33.96 31.23
C ASP A 114 -18.16 33.94 32.25
N GLU A 115 -16.91 33.93 31.80
CA GLU A 115 -15.72 34.09 32.67
C GLU A 115 -15.01 35.43 32.43
N PRO A 116 -14.32 36.00 33.45
CA PRO A 116 -13.45 37.16 33.23
C PRO A 116 -12.32 36.82 32.27
N ILE A 117 -12.12 37.64 31.24
CA ILE A 117 -10.96 37.55 30.34
C ILE A 117 -9.68 37.65 31.16
N ARG A 118 -8.79 36.67 30.98
CA ARG A 118 -7.46 36.69 31.57
C ARG A 118 -6.47 36.84 30.44
N VAL A 119 -5.55 37.78 30.59
CA VAL A 119 -4.42 37.96 29.69
C VAL A 119 -3.17 37.75 30.51
N HIS A 120 -2.33 36.80 30.13
CA HIS A 120 -1.04 36.53 30.75
C HIS A 120 0.08 36.66 29.73
N ALA A 121 1.27 37.00 30.23
CA ALA A 121 2.45 36.98 29.40
C ALA A 121 2.93 35.53 29.26
N THR A 122 3.28 35.11 28.04
CA THR A 122 3.86 33.76 27.78
C THR A 122 5.35 33.71 28.10
N ARG A 123 6.00 34.87 28.21
CA ARG A 123 7.40 35.05 28.62
C ARG A 123 7.62 36.42 29.28
N ASP A 124 8.80 36.63 29.83
CA ASP A 124 9.21 37.95 30.31
C ASP A 124 9.18 38.98 29.15
N ILE A 125 8.44 40.08 29.35
CA ILE A 125 8.32 41.20 28.40
C ILE A 125 9.20 42.34 28.90
N LYS A 126 10.16 42.80 28.09
CA LYS A 126 11.04 43.90 28.48
C LYS A 126 10.31 45.24 28.45
N ALA A 127 10.71 46.17 29.30
CA ALA A 127 10.16 47.52 29.27
C ALA A 127 10.38 48.18 27.90
N GLY A 128 9.29 48.62 27.26
CA GLY A 128 9.31 49.22 25.92
C GLY A 128 9.18 48.21 24.77
N GLU A 129 9.08 46.91 25.06
CA GLU A 129 8.78 45.87 24.08
C GLU A 129 7.30 45.90 23.68
N GLN A 130 7.02 45.62 22.40
CA GLN A 130 5.67 45.53 21.85
C GLN A 130 4.97 44.25 22.33
N ILE A 131 3.67 44.33 22.56
CA ILE A 131 2.84 43.19 22.95
C ILE A 131 2.27 42.53 21.70
N TYR A 132 2.53 41.22 21.57
CA TYR A 132 2.13 40.40 20.44
C TYR A 132 1.25 39.23 20.88
N ASN A 133 0.08 39.11 20.26
CA ASN A 133 -0.80 37.97 20.30
C ASN A 133 -0.62 37.09 19.05
N SER A 134 -1.24 35.91 19.07
CA SER A 134 -1.38 35.05 17.90
C SER A 134 -2.85 34.75 17.63
N TYR A 135 -3.25 34.75 16.35
CA TYR A 135 -4.57 34.32 15.88
C TYR A 135 -4.65 32.83 15.49
N ASN A 136 -3.51 32.16 15.34
CA ASN A 136 -3.42 30.77 14.82
C ASN A 136 -2.44 29.84 15.56
N GLN A 137 -1.71 30.33 16.57
CA GLN A 137 -0.82 29.55 17.46
C GLN A 137 -1.22 29.64 18.95
N CYS A 138 -2.49 29.96 19.21
CA CYS A 138 -3.08 30.09 20.55
C CYS A 138 -3.69 28.76 21.02
N GLU A 139 -3.67 28.50 22.34
CA GLU A 139 -4.24 27.27 22.91
C GLU A 139 -5.78 27.20 22.82
N ASP A 140 -6.48 28.33 22.81
CA ASP A 140 -7.95 28.40 22.94
C ASP A 140 -8.69 29.03 21.75
N CYS A 141 -8.01 29.32 20.63
CA CYS A 141 -8.62 29.96 19.45
C CYS A 141 -9.38 29.00 18.52
N GLY A 142 -10.13 28.05 19.09
CA GLY A 142 -11.12 27.26 18.35
C GLY A 142 -10.54 26.25 17.35
N GLY A 143 -9.39 25.63 17.64
CA GLY A 143 -8.83 24.55 16.82
C GLY A 143 -8.08 25.00 15.55
N ARG A 144 -7.77 26.29 15.44
CA ARG A 144 -7.03 26.90 14.31
C ARG A 144 -5.55 26.52 14.22
N LEU A 145 -5.08 25.66 15.12
CA LEU A 145 -3.69 25.24 15.20
C LEU A 145 -3.20 24.47 13.96
N THR A 146 -4.08 23.81 13.21
CA THR A 146 -3.68 22.93 12.10
C THR A 146 -4.09 23.43 10.71
N ASN A 147 -5.25 24.08 10.56
CA ASN A 147 -5.86 24.39 9.25
C ASN A 147 -6.06 25.90 9.01
N TYR A 148 -5.26 26.75 9.65
CA TYR A 148 -5.41 28.21 9.58
C TYR A 148 -4.04 28.91 9.49
N GLY A 149 -3.80 29.63 8.39
CA GLY A 149 -2.52 30.27 8.09
C GLY A 149 -2.64 31.71 7.57
N THR A 150 -1.56 32.21 6.97
CA THR A 150 -1.46 33.51 6.32
C THR A 150 -2.57 33.77 5.30
N PRO A 151 -3.01 32.81 4.45
CA PRO A 151 -4.15 33.01 3.57
C PRO A 151 -5.43 33.35 4.33
N GLU A 152 -5.77 32.59 5.37
CA GLU A 152 -6.96 32.84 6.20
C GLU A 152 -6.82 34.14 6.99
N ILE A 153 -5.60 34.51 7.40
CA ILE A 153 -5.36 35.79 8.08
C ILE A 153 -5.64 36.97 7.14
N VAL A 154 -5.27 36.88 5.86
CA VAL A 154 -5.63 37.91 4.87
C VAL A 154 -7.13 37.96 4.67
N ARG A 155 -7.82 36.82 4.55
CA ARG A 155 -9.28 36.74 4.40
C ARG A 155 -10.02 37.37 5.59
N ASP A 156 -9.59 37.06 6.81
CA ASP A 156 -10.38 37.35 8.02
C ASP A 156 -9.93 38.63 8.72
N TYR A 157 -8.70 39.10 8.48
CA TYR A 157 -8.12 40.28 9.13
C TYR A 157 -7.51 41.31 8.17
N GLY A 158 -7.32 40.98 6.89
CA GLY A 158 -6.97 41.97 5.86
C GLY A 158 -5.51 42.43 5.86
N PHE A 159 -4.59 41.62 6.39
CA PHE A 159 -3.16 41.89 6.38
C PHE A 159 -2.35 40.61 6.19
N VAL A 160 -1.15 40.73 5.63
CA VAL A 160 -0.17 39.64 5.56
C VAL A 160 0.62 39.63 6.87
N GLU A 161 0.64 38.49 7.56
CA GLU A 161 1.33 38.42 8.85
C GLU A 161 2.86 38.56 8.69
N SER A 162 3.52 39.09 9.72
CA SER A 162 4.99 39.10 9.78
C SER A 162 5.54 37.71 10.12
N PHE A 163 6.79 37.43 9.76
CA PHE A 163 7.43 36.15 10.11
C PHE A 163 7.44 35.88 11.62
N PRO A 164 7.16 34.62 12.03
CA PRO A 164 6.89 33.45 11.19
C PRO A 164 5.52 33.46 10.50
N GLN A 165 5.48 33.08 9.22
CA GLN A 165 4.27 32.94 8.41
C GLN A 165 3.92 31.47 8.25
N ARG A 166 2.63 31.15 8.15
CA ARG A 166 2.14 29.79 7.91
C ARG A 166 1.37 29.71 6.61
N TRP A 167 1.73 28.79 5.73
CA TRP A 167 1.08 28.60 4.43
C TRP A 167 0.49 27.20 4.35
N ILE A 168 -0.75 27.11 3.87
CA ILE A 168 -1.52 25.87 3.81
C ILE A 168 -2.15 25.80 2.42
N PHE A 169 -1.66 24.89 1.61
CA PHE A 169 -2.09 24.59 0.26
C PHE A 169 -2.75 23.21 0.24
N GLY A 170 -3.95 23.12 0.81
CA GLY A 170 -4.63 21.85 1.02
C GLY A 170 -4.96 21.05 -0.24
N GLU A 171 -5.11 21.71 -1.40
CA GLU A 171 -5.32 21.04 -2.69
C GLU A 171 -4.02 20.41 -3.24
N TYR A 172 -2.85 20.85 -2.75
CA TYR A 172 -1.53 20.40 -3.18
C TYR A 172 -0.81 19.60 -2.08
N ASN A 173 -1.53 19.15 -1.04
CA ASN A 173 -0.98 18.46 0.14
C ASN A 173 0.22 19.15 0.83
N VAL A 174 0.44 20.46 0.58
CA VAL A 174 1.60 21.19 1.09
C VAL A 174 1.18 22.16 2.17
N ALA A 175 1.76 22.04 3.37
CA ALA A 175 1.62 23.05 4.41
C ALA A 175 2.92 23.25 5.18
N PHE A 176 3.27 24.51 5.49
CA PHE A 176 4.55 24.84 6.11
C PHE A 176 4.54 26.17 6.85
N GLU A 177 5.48 26.31 7.79
CA GLU A 177 5.82 27.58 8.41
C GLU A 177 7.18 28.06 7.91
N ILE A 178 7.28 29.33 7.51
CA ILE A 178 8.54 30.00 7.20
C ILE A 178 8.89 31.05 8.26
N ASP A 179 10.17 31.17 8.57
CA ASP A 179 10.68 32.19 9.49
C ASP A 179 11.97 32.83 8.96
N GLU A 180 12.35 33.96 9.54
CA GLU A 180 13.59 34.66 9.26
C GLU A 180 14.64 34.30 10.33
N LYS A 181 15.90 34.09 9.92
CA LYS A 181 17.00 33.90 10.89
C LYS A 181 17.35 35.22 11.56
N TYR A 182 17.51 35.18 12.88
CA TYR A 182 17.91 36.32 13.70
C TYR A 182 19.30 36.12 14.30
N GLU A 183 20.16 37.13 14.14
CA GLU A 183 21.46 37.21 14.81
C GLU A 183 21.53 38.49 15.63
N GLU A 184 21.95 38.39 16.90
CA GLU A 184 22.04 39.53 17.83
C GLU A 184 20.77 40.39 17.93
N GLY A 185 19.59 39.80 17.70
CA GLY A 185 18.29 40.50 17.76
C GLY A 185 17.94 41.31 16.52
N LYS A 186 18.62 41.08 15.39
CA LYS A 186 18.28 41.65 14.08
C LYS A 186 18.05 40.54 13.06
N GLY A 187 17.08 40.76 12.18
CA GLY A 187 16.83 39.89 11.03
C GLY A 187 18.02 39.91 10.08
N THR A 188 18.45 38.73 9.65
CA THR A 188 19.60 38.54 8.76
C THR A 188 19.22 38.69 7.28
N GLY A 189 17.92 38.70 6.95
CA GLY A 189 17.43 38.59 5.59
C GLY A 189 17.53 37.18 5.00
N GLU A 190 17.91 36.18 5.81
CA GLU A 190 17.91 34.77 5.43
C GLU A 190 16.63 34.10 5.97
N TYR A 191 15.91 33.40 5.10
CA TYR A 191 14.61 32.80 5.39
C TYR A 191 14.67 31.29 5.20
N PHE A 192 13.92 30.55 6.00
CA PHE A 192 13.94 29.08 6.01
C PHE A 192 12.56 28.53 6.35
N VAL A 193 12.29 27.28 5.92
CA VAL A 193 11.14 26.53 6.42
C VAL A 193 11.46 26.10 7.84
N LYS A 194 10.69 26.65 8.78
CA LYS A 194 10.78 26.34 10.19
C LYS A 194 10.20 24.96 10.49
N THR A 195 9.08 24.59 9.86
CA THR A 195 8.38 23.31 10.08
C THR A 195 7.42 23.02 8.93
N TRP A 196 7.41 21.80 8.42
CA TRP A 196 6.32 21.27 7.59
C TRP A 196 5.14 20.85 8.48
N ILE A 197 3.91 21.17 8.08
CA ILE A 197 2.70 20.91 8.85
C ILE A 197 1.97 19.72 8.22
N GLY A 198 1.79 18.63 8.97
CA GLY A 198 1.28 17.37 8.43
C GLY A 198 2.43 16.42 8.05
N SER A 199 2.31 15.71 6.93
CA SER A 199 3.43 15.01 6.27
C SER A 199 4.38 16.02 5.60
N GLU A 200 5.64 15.63 5.42
CA GLU A 200 6.53 16.38 4.52
C GLU A 200 6.00 16.22 3.09
N PRO A 201 5.89 17.30 2.30
CA PRO A 201 5.30 17.23 0.97
C PRO A 201 6.18 16.45 0.01
N GLU A 202 5.56 15.78 -0.95
CA GLU A 202 6.23 14.98 -1.96
C GLU A 202 6.90 15.87 -3.02
N GLU A 203 7.81 15.29 -3.81
CA GLU A 203 8.46 16.03 -4.91
C GLU A 203 7.41 16.49 -5.92
N ASP A 204 6.38 15.67 -6.18
CA ASP A 204 5.28 15.98 -7.09
C ASP A 204 4.37 17.08 -6.49
N ASP A 205 4.05 17.06 -5.19
CA ASP A 205 3.31 18.13 -4.50
C ASP A 205 4.02 19.50 -4.59
N ILE A 206 5.34 19.51 -4.33
CA ILE A 206 6.18 20.71 -4.42
C ILE A 206 6.34 21.16 -5.88
N TYR A 207 6.34 20.23 -6.83
CA TYR A 207 6.43 20.52 -8.26
C TYR A 207 5.14 21.14 -8.80
N GLU A 208 3.98 20.54 -8.52
CA GLU A 208 2.66 21.09 -8.89
C GLU A 208 2.43 22.47 -8.27
N LEU A 209 2.75 22.61 -6.98
CA LEU A 209 2.68 23.90 -6.30
C LEU A 209 3.66 24.92 -6.92
N ARG A 210 4.87 24.50 -7.32
CA ARG A 210 5.81 25.37 -8.02
C ARG A 210 5.27 25.79 -9.38
N GLU A 211 4.79 24.86 -10.20
CA GLU A 211 4.22 25.15 -11.52
C GLU A 211 3.06 26.15 -11.39
N ARG A 212 2.19 25.93 -10.41
CA ARG A 212 1.09 26.85 -10.10
C ARG A 212 1.59 28.24 -9.72
N ILE A 213 2.63 28.32 -8.90
CA ILE A 213 3.23 29.60 -8.49
C ILE A 213 4.02 30.26 -9.62
N GLU A 214 4.64 29.53 -10.53
CA GLU A 214 5.29 30.06 -11.73
C GLU A 214 4.27 30.66 -12.71
N ILE A 215 3.12 29.99 -12.89
CA ILE A 215 1.98 30.52 -13.64
C ILE A 215 1.47 31.80 -12.98
N LEU A 216 1.32 31.80 -11.65
CA LEU A 216 0.94 32.98 -10.90
C LEU A 216 1.95 34.12 -11.07
N GLU A 217 3.26 33.87 -10.92
CA GLU A 217 4.32 34.85 -11.13
C GLU A 217 4.31 35.43 -12.55
N HIS A 218 4.02 34.59 -13.55
CA HIS A 218 3.84 35.03 -14.93
C HIS A 218 2.61 35.92 -15.08
N ASP A 219 1.46 35.49 -14.55
CA ASP A 219 0.20 36.23 -14.62
C ASP A 219 0.26 37.54 -13.81
N MET A 220 1.00 37.59 -12.71
CA MET A 220 1.29 38.80 -11.94
C MET A 220 1.95 39.88 -12.81
N LYS A 221 2.85 39.52 -13.72
CA LYS A 221 3.48 40.48 -14.64
C LYS A 221 2.47 41.09 -15.61
N ALA A 222 1.31 40.46 -15.83
CA ALA A 222 0.24 41.00 -16.67
C ALA A 222 -0.85 41.70 -15.85
N LEU A 223 -1.20 41.16 -14.68
CA LEU A 223 -2.29 41.63 -13.82
C LEU A 223 -1.87 42.77 -12.89
N LEU A 224 -0.60 42.80 -12.48
CA LEU A 224 -0.07 43.75 -11.49
C LEU A 224 0.98 44.70 -12.08
N SER A 225 1.24 44.68 -13.40
CA SER A 225 2.23 45.55 -14.04
C SER A 225 1.88 47.03 -14.02
N GLU A 226 0.59 47.34 -14.11
CA GLU A 226 0.08 48.71 -14.00
C GLU A 226 -1.06 48.71 -12.98
N ARG A 227 -1.01 49.66 -12.04
CA ARG A 227 -2.05 49.79 -11.01
C ARG A 227 -3.39 50.09 -11.67
N ASP A 228 -4.38 49.25 -11.41
CA ASP A 228 -5.76 49.53 -11.79
C ASP A 228 -6.28 50.73 -10.96
N PRO A 229 -6.63 51.86 -11.59
CA PRO A 229 -7.18 53.01 -10.88
C PRO A 229 -8.54 52.74 -10.22
N ALA A 230 -9.25 51.68 -10.64
CA ALA A 230 -10.51 51.26 -10.03
C ALA A 230 -10.31 50.58 -8.66
N VAL A 231 -9.12 50.03 -8.39
CA VAL A 231 -8.79 49.38 -7.11
C VAL A 231 -8.14 50.42 -6.18
N PRO A 232 -8.76 50.71 -5.01
CA PRO A 232 -8.17 51.57 -3.98
C PRO A 232 -6.73 51.17 -3.63
N GLU A 233 -5.88 52.17 -3.37
CA GLU A 233 -4.43 51.95 -3.15
C GLU A 233 -4.15 50.97 -1.99
N ARG A 234 -4.96 51.03 -0.93
CA ARG A 234 -4.84 50.11 0.20
C ARG A 234 -5.12 48.65 -0.21
N GLU A 235 -6.20 48.42 -0.93
CA GLU A 235 -6.61 47.07 -1.39
C GLU A 235 -5.56 46.52 -2.36
N TRP A 236 -5.13 47.35 -3.30
CA TRP A 236 -4.05 47.03 -4.22
C TRP A 236 -2.77 46.62 -3.49
N ASN A 237 -2.36 47.38 -2.47
CA ASN A 237 -1.15 47.09 -1.71
C ASN A 237 -1.26 45.76 -0.95
N VAL A 238 -2.40 45.45 -0.33
CA VAL A 238 -2.59 44.16 0.36
C VAL A 238 -2.60 43.00 -0.62
N ILE A 239 -3.27 43.14 -1.77
CA ILE A 239 -3.26 42.12 -2.83
C ILE A 239 -1.83 41.86 -3.30
N VAL A 240 -1.08 42.92 -3.65
CA VAL A 240 0.30 42.81 -4.11
C VAL A 240 1.20 42.22 -3.02
N GLU A 241 1.06 42.67 -1.77
CA GLU A 241 1.83 42.16 -0.64
C GLU A 241 1.56 40.68 -0.40
N PHE A 242 0.30 40.26 -0.42
CA PHE A 242 -0.09 38.86 -0.24
C PHE A 242 0.40 37.97 -1.38
N THR A 243 0.22 38.39 -2.63
CA THR A 243 0.70 37.60 -3.77
C THR A 243 2.22 37.49 -3.75
N ASN A 244 2.94 38.57 -3.47
CA ASN A 244 4.39 38.53 -3.30
C ASN A 244 4.81 37.63 -2.14
N ALA A 245 4.10 37.68 -1.01
CA ALA A 245 4.41 36.85 0.15
C ALA A 245 4.16 35.37 -0.12
N MET A 246 3.09 35.03 -0.85
CA MET A 246 2.78 33.65 -1.26
C MET A 246 3.87 33.10 -2.20
N VAL A 247 4.18 33.87 -3.25
CA VAL A 247 5.26 33.53 -4.19
C VAL A 247 6.58 33.37 -3.46
N PHE A 248 6.91 34.31 -2.57
CA PHE A 248 8.14 34.26 -1.78
C PHE A 248 8.16 33.04 -0.87
N ALA A 249 7.05 32.75 -0.19
CA ALA A 249 6.92 31.63 0.73
C ALA A 249 7.08 30.28 0.04
N VAL A 250 6.42 30.09 -1.11
CA VAL A 250 6.57 28.88 -1.91
C VAL A 250 8.00 28.78 -2.46
N ASN A 251 8.60 29.86 -2.94
CA ASN A 251 10.00 29.85 -3.36
C ASN A 251 10.96 29.48 -2.22
N VAL A 252 10.72 29.95 -0.98
CA VAL A 252 11.49 29.54 0.20
C VAL A 252 11.23 28.08 0.56
N ALA A 253 9.99 27.60 0.43
CA ALA A 253 9.65 26.21 0.70
C ALA A 253 10.26 25.25 -0.31
N VAL A 254 10.11 25.54 -1.60
CA VAL A 254 10.78 24.90 -2.73
C VAL A 254 12.29 24.88 -2.50
N LYS A 255 12.89 26.05 -2.25
CA LYS A 255 14.33 26.16 -2.02
C LYS A 255 14.76 25.38 -0.78
N SER A 256 14.00 25.42 0.31
CA SER A 256 14.32 24.69 1.53
C SER A 256 14.18 23.18 1.36
N PHE A 257 13.22 22.74 0.53
CA PHE A 257 13.05 21.35 0.13
C PHE A 257 14.24 20.91 -0.74
N GLU A 258 14.64 21.74 -1.72
CA GLU A 258 15.81 21.51 -2.58
C GLU A 258 17.16 21.62 -1.83
N GLU A 259 17.28 22.49 -0.82
CA GLU A 259 18.52 22.78 -0.07
C GLU A 259 18.72 21.91 1.18
N GLN A 260 17.82 20.98 1.48
CA GLN A 260 17.96 19.97 2.56
C GLN A 260 19.14 18.99 2.37
N SER A 261 20.19 19.39 1.66
CA SER A 261 21.57 18.98 1.89
C SER A 261 21.96 19.18 3.37
N CYS A 262 21.99 18.08 4.12
CA CYS A 262 22.08 18.05 5.58
C CYS A 262 23.31 18.75 6.20
N PRO A 263 23.19 19.48 7.33
CA PRO A 263 24.32 20.10 8.02
C PRO A 263 25.24 19.07 8.72
N GLU A 264 26.53 19.44 8.86
CA GLU A 264 27.58 18.65 9.53
C GLU A 264 27.15 18.17 10.93
N GLY A 265 26.91 16.87 11.06
CA GLY A 265 26.45 16.26 12.32
C GLY A 265 25.44 15.12 12.14
N GLY A 266 24.92 14.92 10.93
CA GLY A 266 24.11 13.77 10.57
C GLY A 266 22.64 13.96 10.92
N CYS A 267 21.88 14.47 9.95
CA CYS A 267 20.51 14.05 9.75
C CYS A 267 20.54 12.91 8.72
N ALA A 268 19.75 11.88 8.98
CA ALA A 268 19.70 10.67 8.21
C ALA A 268 19.06 10.94 6.84
N ILE A 269 19.90 11.19 5.84
CA ILE A 269 19.54 11.06 4.43
C ILE A 269 19.48 9.55 4.15
N LEU A 270 18.30 9.04 3.80
CA LEU A 270 18.18 7.62 3.43
C LEU A 270 18.70 7.40 1.99
N PRO A 271 19.69 6.51 1.82
CA PRO A 271 20.34 6.24 0.55
C PRO A 271 19.59 5.15 -0.22
N GLY A 272 18.85 5.52 -1.26
CA GLY A 272 18.07 4.58 -2.06
C GLY A 272 18.88 3.48 -2.77
N TYR A 273 20.21 3.60 -2.94
CA TYR A 273 20.92 2.65 -3.81
C TYR A 273 22.34 2.23 -3.42
N GLN A 274 22.91 2.69 -2.30
CA GLN A 274 24.22 2.19 -1.83
C GLN A 274 24.29 2.14 -0.31
N ASN A 275 23.48 1.26 0.28
CA ASN A 275 23.65 0.55 1.56
C ASN A 275 22.29 -0.03 1.97
N LEU A 276 21.74 -0.91 1.12
CA LEU A 276 20.48 -1.67 1.30
C LEU A 276 20.48 -2.62 2.53
N ASP A 277 21.50 -2.48 3.36
CA ASP A 277 21.78 -3.27 4.55
C ASP A 277 21.50 -2.50 5.84
N LYS A 278 21.08 -1.22 5.86
CA LYS A 278 21.07 -0.49 7.15
C LYS A 278 19.98 0.49 7.51
N ASN A 279 18.91 0.74 6.75
CA ASN A 279 17.76 1.43 7.35
C ASN A 279 16.42 1.13 6.66
N VAL A 280 15.46 0.81 7.53
CA VAL A 280 14.07 0.46 7.30
C VAL A 280 13.22 1.72 7.48
N GLY A 281 12.33 1.99 6.53
CA GLY A 281 11.20 2.91 6.68
C GLY A 281 11.33 4.21 5.89
N LEU A 282 10.53 4.34 4.82
CA LEU A 282 9.34 5.20 4.82
C LEU A 282 8.67 5.09 3.43
N PHE A 283 7.35 4.86 3.48
CA PHE A 283 6.47 4.40 2.41
C PHE A 283 5.38 5.44 2.20
N ILE A 284 4.97 5.64 0.96
CA ILE A 284 3.89 6.54 0.58
C ILE A 284 2.75 5.73 -0.01
N GLN A 285 1.55 5.94 0.52
CA GLN A 285 0.37 5.09 0.39
C GLN A 285 -0.49 5.40 -0.85
N GLU A 286 -0.21 6.46 -1.63
CA GLU A 286 -1.06 6.89 -2.75
C GLU A 286 -0.68 6.28 -4.11
N ALA A 287 0.56 5.78 -4.29
CA ALA A 287 0.94 4.97 -5.46
C ALA A 287 0.42 3.50 -5.40
N TYR A 288 -0.33 3.14 -4.35
CA TYR A 288 -0.73 1.78 -3.99
C TYR A 288 -2.24 1.54 -4.07
N THR A 289 -2.99 2.31 -4.86
CA THR A 289 -4.43 2.08 -4.98
C THR A 289 -4.71 0.94 -5.95
N GLU A 290 -5.17 -0.21 -5.43
CA GLU A 290 -5.83 -1.23 -6.24
C GLU A 290 -7.05 -0.57 -6.93
N PHE A 291 -7.00 -0.46 -8.26
CA PHE A 291 -8.08 0.18 -9.01
C PHE A 291 -9.23 -0.78 -9.19
N THR A 292 -10.37 -0.58 -8.54
CA THR A 292 -11.51 -1.47 -8.80
C THR A 292 -12.19 -1.10 -10.11
N CYS A 293 -12.33 -2.09 -10.99
CA CYS A 293 -13.03 -1.94 -12.29
C CYS A 293 -14.54 -1.81 -12.07
N ASP A 294 -15.02 -2.43 -11.00
CA ASP A 294 -16.42 -2.43 -10.60
C ASP A 294 -16.53 -2.23 -9.08
N TYR A 295 -16.34 -0.98 -8.64
CA TYR A 295 -16.46 -0.59 -7.23
C TYR A 295 -17.85 -0.88 -6.67
N ASP A 296 -18.90 -0.70 -7.50
CA ASP A 296 -20.29 -0.97 -7.12
C ASP A 296 -20.53 -2.47 -6.89
N MET A 297 -19.82 -3.36 -7.60
CA MET A 297 -19.90 -4.78 -7.28
C MET A 297 -19.20 -5.14 -5.95
N ILE A 298 -18.02 -4.56 -5.68
CA ILE A 298 -17.24 -4.86 -4.47
C ILE A 298 -17.88 -4.26 -3.21
N MET A 299 -18.36 -3.01 -3.30
CA MET A 299 -18.84 -2.22 -2.16
C MET A 299 -20.36 -1.96 -2.20
N GLY A 300 -21.00 -2.11 -3.36
CA GLY A 300 -22.37 -1.66 -3.65
C GLY A 300 -23.43 -2.77 -3.75
N ARG A 301 -23.17 -4.01 -3.29
CA ARG A 301 -24.25 -5.04 -3.09
C ARG A 301 -25.45 -4.49 -2.27
N LEU A 302 -25.27 -3.38 -1.57
CA LEU A 302 -26.31 -2.66 -0.84
C LEU A 302 -27.54 -2.29 -1.69
N ASP A 303 -27.42 -2.08 -3.01
CA ASP A 303 -28.49 -1.52 -3.86
C ASP A 303 -29.14 -2.49 -4.89
N LYS A 304 -29.02 -3.81 -4.66
CA LYS A 304 -29.80 -4.93 -5.27
C LYS A 304 -30.44 -4.71 -6.66
N ALA A 305 -29.59 -4.59 -7.67
CA ALA A 305 -29.72 -5.17 -9.02
C ALA A 305 -28.29 -5.18 -9.62
N PRO A 306 -27.85 -6.20 -10.38
CA PRO A 306 -28.56 -7.36 -10.92
C PRO A 306 -28.43 -8.65 -10.07
N PHE A 307 -28.36 -8.55 -8.74
CA PHE A 307 -28.10 -9.71 -7.86
C PHE A 307 -29.35 -10.32 -7.22
N GLU A 308 -29.43 -11.65 -7.23
CA GLU A 308 -30.44 -12.45 -6.51
C GLU A 308 -29.78 -13.25 -5.37
N ASP A 309 -30.26 -13.13 -4.14
CA ASP A 309 -29.70 -13.90 -3.02
C ASP A 309 -30.00 -15.40 -3.17
N LEU A 310 -28.97 -16.23 -3.04
CA LEU A 310 -29.11 -17.68 -3.04
C LEU A 310 -29.22 -18.21 -1.61
N GLU A 311 -28.28 -17.84 -0.73
CA GLU A 311 -28.24 -18.34 0.64
C GLU A 311 -27.38 -17.46 1.54
N THR A 312 -27.91 -17.11 2.72
CA THR A 312 -27.16 -16.45 3.79
C THR A 312 -26.84 -17.47 4.87
N VAL A 313 -25.58 -17.50 5.30
CA VAL A 313 -25.09 -18.44 6.30
C VAL A 313 -24.41 -17.68 7.42
N LYS A 314 -24.84 -17.98 8.64
CA LYS A 314 -24.17 -17.51 9.85
C LYS A 314 -23.37 -18.65 10.49
N SER A 315 -22.07 -18.45 10.63
CA SER A 315 -21.18 -19.39 11.33
C SER A 315 -20.93 -18.95 12.78
N LEU A 316 -19.98 -19.60 13.44
CA LEU A 316 -19.51 -19.16 14.76
C LEU A 316 -18.59 -17.95 14.67
N TYR A 317 -18.04 -17.66 13.48
CA TYR A 317 -17.00 -16.67 13.25
C TYR A 317 -17.53 -15.46 12.48
N GLN A 318 -18.36 -15.68 11.47
CA GLN A 318 -18.73 -14.66 10.49
C GLN A 318 -20.09 -14.96 9.84
N GLU A 319 -20.62 -13.96 9.13
CA GLU A 319 -21.78 -14.10 8.24
C GLU A 319 -21.33 -13.96 6.80
N PHE A 320 -21.76 -14.87 5.94
CA PHE A 320 -21.41 -14.86 4.52
C PHE A 320 -22.61 -15.20 3.67
N ASN A 321 -22.61 -14.70 2.43
CA ASN A 321 -23.75 -14.80 1.53
C ASN A 321 -23.33 -15.32 0.17
N PHE A 322 -24.16 -16.19 -0.40
CA PHE A 322 -24.10 -16.56 -1.80
C PHE A 322 -25.21 -15.84 -2.55
N PHE A 323 -24.88 -15.33 -3.72
CA PHE A 323 -25.81 -14.61 -4.58
C PHE A 323 -25.49 -14.87 -6.05
N TRP A 324 -26.50 -14.71 -6.89
CA TRP A 324 -26.46 -14.95 -8.31
C TRP A 324 -26.50 -13.63 -9.06
N ASN A 325 -25.49 -13.36 -9.88
CA ASN A 325 -25.48 -12.24 -10.80
C ASN A 325 -26.32 -12.60 -12.04
N THR A 326 -27.46 -11.94 -12.21
CA THR A 326 -28.39 -12.23 -13.32
C THR A 326 -27.87 -11.78 -14.69
N GLU A 327 -26.90 -10.86 -14.74
CA GLU A 327 -26.30 -10.37 -15.98
C GLU A 327 -25.16 -11.28 -16.46
N THR A 328 -24.19 -11.57 -15.59
CA THR A 328 -23.05 -12.43 -15.95
C THR A 328 -23.40 -13.91 -15.89
N ARG A 329 -24.51 -14.26 -15.21
CA ARG A 329 -24.89 -15.65 -14.88
C ARG A 329 -23.82 -16.36 -14.06
N ALA A 330 -23.25 -15.62 -13.12
CA ALA A 330 -22.24 -16.11 -12.21
C ALA A 330 -22.78 -16.24 -10.80
N THR A 331 -22.35 -17.28 -10.09
CA THR A 331 -22.49 -17.35 -8.63
C THR A 331 -21.35 -16.58 -7.99
N CYS A 332 -21.66 -15.79 -6.98
CA CYS A 332 -20.70 -15.01 -6.20
C CYS A 332 -20.88 -15.29 -4.71
N PHE A 333 -19.85 -15.01 -3.90
CA PHE A 333 -20.01 -14.94 -2.45
C PHE A 333 -19.29 -13.74 -1.84
N ASP A 334 -19.87 -13.25 -0.74
CA ASP A 334 -19.25 -12.27 0.15
C ASP A 334 -19.14 -12.79 1.57
N ILE A 335 -18.21 -12.17 2.31
CA ILE A 335 -18.11 -12.27 3.76
C ILE A 335 -18.37 -10.88 4.30
N GLU A 336 -19.35 -10.74 5.18
CA GLU A 336 -19.69 -9.48 5.85
C GLU A 336 -19.90 -8.27 4.91
N GLY A 337 -20.36 -8.55 3.67
CA GLY A 337 -20.61 -7.54 2.64
C GLY A 337 -19.46 -7.29 1.67
N THR A 338 -18.28 -7.85 1.90
CA THR A 338 -17.13 -7.76 0.98
C THR A 338 -17.10 -8.95 0.04
N VAL A 339 -17.28 -8.72 -1.26
CA VAL A 339 -17.22 -9.77 -2.28
C VAL A 339 -15.84 -10.43 -2.28
N GLN A 340 -15.81 -11.75 -2.18
CA GLN A 340 -14.57 -12.53 -2.16
C GLN A 340 -14.25 -13.12 -3.55
N ILE A 341 -15.25 -13.71 -4.22
CA ILE A 341 -15.08 -14.32 -5.55
C ILE A 341 -16.44 -14.47 -6.27
N CYS A 342 -16.39 -14.52 -7.60
CA CYS A 342 -17.44 -15.09 -8.45
C CYS A 342 -16.88 -16.16 -9.39
N ASP A 343 -17.74 -17.08 -9.83
CA ASP A 343 -17.34 -18.26 -10.59
C ASP A 343 -16.80 -17.99 -12.01
N ASP A 344 -17.06 -16.81 -12.57
CA ASP A 344 -16.72 -16.35 -13.92
C ASP A 344 -15.32 -15.71 -14.04
N TYR A 345 -14.68 -15.30 -12.94
CA TYR A 345 -13.31 -14.76 -12.95
C TYR A 345 -12.34 -15.44 -12.00
N ARG A 346 -12.68 -16.61 -11.44
CA ARG A 346 -11.83 -17.36 -10.48
C ARG A 346 -10.35 -17.50 -10.85
N PRO A 347 -9.96 -17.78 -12.11
CA PRO A 347 -8.55 -17.99 -12.45
C PRO A 347 -7.64 -16.77 -12.19
N HIS A 348 -8.18 -15.55 -12.31
CA HIS A 348 -7.38 -14.31 -12.30
C HIS A 348 -6.59 -14.11 -11.00
N TYR A 349 -7.15 -14.53 -9.86
CA TYR A 349 -6.47 -14.49 -8.57
C TYR A 349 -5.66 -15.77 -8.31
N HIS A 350 -6.31 -16.93 -8.39
CA HIS A 350 -5.74 -18.19 -7.89
C HIS A 350 -4.62 -18.74 -8.77
N GLU A 351 -4.78 -18.69 -10.10
CA GLU A 351 -3.73 -19.15 -11.00
C GLU A 351 -2.50 -18.26 -10.87
N MET A 352 -2.70 -16.95 -10.73
CA MET A 352 -1.62 -15.99 -10.50
C MET A 352 -0.88 -16.26 -9.19
N SER A 353 -1.60 -16.36 -8.07
CA SER A 353 -0.99 -16.63 -6.76
C SER A 353 -0.17 -17.92 -6.74
N VAL A 354 -0.67 -18.99 -7.39
CA VAL A 354 -0.02 -20.30 -7.35
C VAL A 354 1.05 -20.46 -8.43
N HIS A 355 0.71 -20.19 -9.68
CA HIS A 355 1.57 -20.53 -10.82
C HIS A 355 2.61 -19.47 -11.11
N TYR A 356 2.35 -18.18 -10.83
CA TYR A 356 3.37 -17.15 -11.02
C TYR A 356 4.53 -17.34 -10.03
N ALA A 357 4.24 -17.54 -8.75
CA ALA A 357 5.24 -17.84 -7.74
C ALA A 357 6.00 -19.15 -8.03
N ALA A 358 5.30 -20.17 -8.53
CA ALA A 358 5.94 -21.45 -8.86
C ALA A 358 6.98 -21.38 -9.98
N ARG A 359 6.95 -20.36 -10.86
CA ARG A 359 7.97 -20.20 -11.92
C ARG A 359 9.38 -20.02 -11.41
N TYR A 360 9.51 -19.57 -10.17
CA TYR A 360 10.79 -19.33 -9.50
C TYR A 360 11.30 -20.57 -8.76
N LEU A 361 10.49 -21.64 -8.68
CA LEU A 361 10.77 -22.85 -7.94
C LEU A 361 11.05 -24.00 -8.91
N ASN A 362 12.07 -24.80 -8.61
CA ASN A 362 12.42 -25.95 -9.44
C ASN A 362 11.39 -27.08 -9.38
N ASN A 363 10.70 -27.21 -8.24
CA ASN A 363 9.71 -28.26 -8.01
C ASN A 363 8.74 -27.83 -6.91
N ILE A 364 7.49 -28.28 -6.99
CA ILE A 364 6.46 -28.03 -5.98
C ILE A 364 6.10 -29.35 -5.32
N THR A 365 6.61 -29.62 -4.11
CA THR A 365 6.30 -30.86 -3.39
C THR A 365 5.50 -30.61 -2.12
N ARG A 366 5.74 -29.51 -1.43
CA ARG A 366 5.05 -29.16 -0.18
C ARG A 366 4.52 -27.74 -0.25
N VAL A 367 3.21 -27.59 -0.17
CA VAL A 367 2.54 -26.28 -0.17
C VAL A 367 1.72 -26.10 1.10
N LEU A 368 1.77 -24.91 1.68
CA LEU A 368 0.87 -24.51 2.76
C LEU A 368 0.07 -23.30 2.31
N TRP A 369 -1.24 -23.29 2.55
CA TRP A 369 -2.07 -22.10 2.35
C TRP A 369 -2.85 -21.77 3.62
N VAL A 370 -3.15 -20.48 3.80
CA VAL A 370 -3.85 -19.95 4.96
C VAL A 370 -5.00 -19.09 4.47
N GLY A 371 -6.19 -19.29 5.03
CA GLY A 371 -7.44 -18.78 4.45
C GLY A 371 -7.82 -19.58 3.22
N GLY A 372 -8.32 -18.92 2.18
CA GLY A 372 -8.71 -19.57 0.92
C GLY A 372 -9.77 -20.66 1.13
N GLY A 373 -10.72 -20.43 2.03
CA GLY A 373 -11.79 -21.38 2.36
C GLY A 373 -12.67 -21.76 1.17
N ASP A 374 -12.67 -20.98 0.09
CA ASP A 374 -13.30 -21.33 -1.19
C ASP A 374 -12.65 -22.52 -1.91
N SER A 375 -11.46 -22.96 -1.47
CA SER A 375 -10.69 -24.10 -1.99
C SER A 375 -10.16 -23.94 -3.43
N MET A 376 -10.12 -22.74 -4.00
CA MET A 376 -9.56 -22.51 -5.33
C MET A 376 -8.03 -22.46 -5.33
N LEU A 377 -7.38 -21.95 -4.27
CA LEU A 377 -5.93 -22.15 -4.13
C LEU A 377 -5.58 -23.65 -4.12
N LEU A 378 -6.32 -24.46 -3.36
CA LEU A 378 -6.14 -25.91 -3.33
C LEU A 378 -6.36 -26.55 -4.72
N HIS A 379 -7.37 -26.10 -5.46
CA HIS A 379 -7.62 -26.57 -6.82
C HIS A 379 -6.40 -26.39 -7.73
N GLU A 380 -5.75 -25.23 -7.66
CA GLU A 380 -4.54 -24.92 -8.43
C GLU A 380 -3.30 -25.68 -7.93
N ILE A 381 -3.15 -25.84 -6.61
CA ILE A 381 -2.06 -26.61 -5.99
C ILE A 381 -2.09 -28.08 -6.41
N LEU A 382 -3.28 -28.69 -6.52
CA LEU A 382 -3.40 -30.11 -6.87
C LEU A 382 -3.04 -30.40 -8.34
N LYS A 383 -2.87 -29.38 -9.19
CA LYS A 383 -2.39 -29.54 -10.57
C LYS A 383 -0.93 -30.00 -10.65
N TYR A 384 -0.14 -29.84 -9.57
CA TYR A 384 1.26 -30.28 -9.56
C TYR A 384 1.40 -31.79 -9.30
N PRO A 385 1.92 -32.58 -10.26
CA PRO A 385 2.07 -34.02 -10.08
C PRO A 385 3.12 -34.40 -9.02
N SER A 386 4.09 -33.51 -8.80
CA SER A 386 5.15 -33.60 -7.81
C SER A 386 4.68 -33.37 -6.37
N LEU A 387 3.44 -32.91 -6.17
CA LEU A 387 2.90 -32.59 -4.86
C LEU A 387 2.86 -33.84 -3.96
N GLU A 388 3.43 -33.71 -2.78
CA GLU A 388 3.49 -34.72 -1.72
C GLU A 388 2.63 -34.33 -0.52
N LEU A 389 2.54 -33.03 -0.20
CA LEU A 389 1.72 -32.52 0.90
C LEU A 389 1.20 -31.11 0.60
N ALA A 390 -0.09 -30.90 0.86
CA ALA A 390 -0.77 -29.62 0.83
C ALA A 390 -1.47 -29.42 2.19
N VAL A 391 -1.14 -28.35 2.92
CA VAL A 391 -1.73 -28.05 4.25
C VAL A 391 -2.53 -26.76 4.21
N GLY A 392 -3.81 -26.83 4.53
CA GLY A 392 -4.72 -25.69 4.59
C GLY A 392 -5.07 -25.31 6.02
N LEU A 393 -4.86 -24.04 6.38
CA LEU A 393 -5.28 -23.47 7.67
C LEU A 393 -6.48 -22.54 7.42
N GLU A 394 -7.66 -22.90 7.93
CA GLU A 394 -8.89 -22.12 7.73
C GLU A 394 -9.65 -22.01 9.04
N ILE A 395 -10.15 -20.83 9.39
CA ILE A 395 -10.86 -20.65 10.65
C ILE A 395 -12.27 -21.26 10.61
N ASP A 396 -12.94 -21.19 9.47
CA ASP A 396 -14.36 -21.50 9.32
C ASP A 396 -14.64 -22.61 8.30
N GLN A 397 -14.75 -23.83 8.80
CA GLN A 397 -15.17 -25.00 8.00
C GLN A 397 -16.51 -24.82 7.26
N LYS A 398 -17.39 -23.89 7.69
CA LYS A 398 -18.64 -23.65 6.96
C LYS A 398 -18.37 -22.96 5.64
N VAL A 399 -17.39 -22.05 5.54
CA VAL A 399 -17.02 -21.41 4.27
C VAL A 399 -16.67 -22.49 3.25
N VAL A 400 -15.79 -23.42 3.62
CA VAL A 400 -15.39 -24.57 2.77
C VAL A 400 -16.58 -25.39 2.29
N ARG A 401 -17.46 -25.81 3.21
CA ARG A 401 -18.61 -26.67 2.85
C ARG A 401 -19.62 -25.97 1.93
N TYR A 402 -19.85 -24.69 2.14
CA TYR A 402 -20.81 -23.94 1.33
C TYR A 402 -20.22 -23.48 0.00
N CYS A 403 -18.92 -23.19 -0.07
CA CYS A 403 -18.22 -23.01 -1.33
C CYS A 403 -18.25 -24.29 -2.17
N TYR A 404 -18.07 -25.46 -1.56
CA TYR A 404 -18.26 -26.72 -2.26
C TYR A 404 -19.70 -26.88 -2.79
N LYS A 405 -20.71 -26.53 -1.98
CA LYS A 405 -22.13 -26.60 -2.37
C LYS A 405 -22.46 -25.70 -3.57
N HIS A 406 -21.94 -24.48 -3.60
CA HIS A 406 -22.34 -23.45 -4.58
C HIS A 406 -21.39 -23.34 -5.78
N PHE A 407 -20.07 -23.52 -5.59
CA PHE A 407 -19.07 -23.46 -6.65
C PHE A 407 -18.60 -24.83 -7.14
N GLY A 408 -18.93 -25.92 -6.44
CA GLY A 408 -18.39 -27.25 -6.73
C GLY A 408 -16.89 -27.38 -6.41
N SER A 409 -16.33 -26.44 -5.64
CA SER A 409 -14.93 -26.44 -5.25
C SER A 409 -14.64 -27.56 -4.25
N GLN A 410 -13.96 -28.61 -4.72
CA GLN A 410 -13.71 -29.79 -3.90
C GLN A 410 -12.69 -29.46 -2.80
N PRO A 411 -13.00 -29.68 -1.52
CA PRO A 411 -12.04 -29.50 -0.44
C PRO A 411 -11.04 -30.65 -0.35
N HIS A 412 -11.26 -31.76 -1.07
CA HIS A 412 -10.37 -32.92 -1.12
C HIS A 412 -10.01 -33.47 0.27
N PHE A 413 -10.99 -33.54 1.19
CA PHE A 413 -10.80 -34.19 2.49
C PHE A 413 -10.40 -35.67 2.35
N ASP A 414 -10.65 -36.27 1.20
CA ASP A 414 -10.34 -37.65 0.82
C ASP A 414 -8.96 -37.85 0.18
N ASP A 415 -8.24 -36.77 -0.14
CA ASP A 415 -6.89 -36.86 -0.71
C ASP A 415 -5.85 -36.98 0.42
N GLU A 416 -5.02 -38.03 0.37
CA GLU A 416 -3.98 -38.27 1.37
C GLU A 416 -2.88 -37.20 1.41
N LYS A 417 -2.73 -36.45 0.32
CA LYS A 417 -1.81 -35.32 0.23
C LYS A 417 -2.38 -34.07 0.90
N VAL A 418 -3.68 -34.01 1.16
CA VAL A 418 -4.35 -32.79 1.64
C VAL A 418 -4.61 -32.89 3.14
N GLN A 419 -4.25 -31.84 3.87
CA GLN A 419 -4.53 -31.72 5.31
C GLN A 419 -5.18 -30.39 5.62
N TRP A 420 -6.46 -30.43 5.99
CA TRP A 420 -7.14 -29.28 6.55
C TRP A 420 -6.98 -29.22 8.06
N TRP A 421 -6.71 -28.02 8.57
CA TRP A 421 -6.63 -27.69 9.98
C TRP A 421 -7.57 -26.51 10.25
N PHE A 422 -8.72 -26.82 10.83
CA PHE A 422 -9.73 -25.83 11.14
C PHE A 422 -9.50 -25.18 12.50
N GLY A 423 -9.56 -23.85 12.53
CA GLY A 423 -9.44 -23.05 13.73
C GLY A 423 -8.52 -21.85 13.53
N ASP A 424 -8.50 -21.00 14.55
CA ASP A 424 -7.68 -19.79 14.60
C ASP A 424 -6.22 -20.10 14.24
N ALA A 425 -5.72 -19.45 13.18
CA ALA A 425 -4.36 -19.66 12.67
C ALA A 425 -3.29 -19.43 13.74
N SER A 426 -3.51 -18.50 14.69
CA SER A 426 -2.57 -18.29 15.81
C SER A 426 -2.42 -19.52 16.71
N LYS A 427 -3.47 -20.33 16.83
CA LYS A 427 -3.45 -21.58 17.58
C LYS A 427 -3.02 -22.74 16.71
N SER A 428 -3.48 -22.79 15.45
CA SER A 428 -3.09 -23.82 14.50
C SER A 428 -1.58 -23.85 14.29
N LEU A 429 -0.96 -22.67 14.13
CA LEU A 429 0.49 -22.53 13.97
C LEU A 429 1.25 -23.10 15.16
N LEU A 430 0.77 -22.90 16.39
CA LEU A 430 1.34 -23.48 17.63
C LEU A 430 1.20 -25.01 17.73
N MET A 431 0.37 -25.60 16.87
CA MET A 431 0.01 -27.02 16.91
C MET A 431 0.55 -27.81 15.73
N LEU A 432 1.13 -27.13 14.74
CA LEU A 432 1.73 -27.80 13.60
C LEU A 432 2.90 -28.70 14.05
N PRO A 433 3.08 -29.85 13.39
CA PRO A 433 4.23 -30.71 13.63
C PRO A 433 5.53 -29.93 13.46
N ARG A 434 6.49 -30.14 14.34
CA ARG A 434 7.76 -29.40 14.33
C ARG A 434 8.54 -29.58 13.04
N GLU A 435 8.42 -30.73 12.39
CA GLU A 435 9.03 -31.02 11.08
C GLU A 435 8.43 -30.23 9.91
N TYR A 436 7.33 -29.49 10.12
CA TYR A 436 6.72 -28.63 9.09
C TYR A 436 7.48 -27.31 8.91
N PHE A 437 8.17 -26.84 9.95
CA PHE A 437 8.93 -25.60 9.91
C PHE A 437 10.20 -25.75 9.04
N GLY A 438 10.36 -24.86 8.07
CA GLY A 438 11.43 -24.90 7.06
C GLY A 438 11.24 -25.96 5.98
N SER A 439 10.00 -26.44 5.75
CA SER A 439 9.73 -27.61 4.90
C SER A 439 8.82 -27.35 3.70
N PHE A 440 8.25 -26.15 3.54
CA PHE A 440 7.35 -25.84 2.42
C PHE A 440 8.05 -25.08 1.29
N ASP A 441 7.86 -25.55 0.05
CA ASP A 441 8.35 -24.88 -1.15
C ASP A 441 7.61 -23.56 -1.38
N LEU A 442 6.31 -23.58 -1.13
CA LEU A 442 5.42 -22.44 -1.33
C LEU A 442 4.49 -22.29 -0.13
N VAL A 443 4.45 -21.09 0.43
CA VAL A 443 3.49 -20.68 1.47
C VAL A 443 2.62 -19.56 0.90
N LEU A 444 1.31 -19.78 0.85
CA LEU A 444 0.33 -18.84 0.29
C LEU A 444 -0.52 -18.27 1.42
N VAL A 445 -0.56 -16.95 1.55
CA VAL A 445 -1.31 -16.27 2.61
C VAL A 445 -2.45 -15.49 1.97
N ASP A 446 -3.66 -16.01 2.13
CA ASP A 446 -4.92 -15.46 1.61
C ASP A 446 -5.81 -15.05 2.79
N LEU A 447 -5.32 -14.04 3.51
CA LEU A 447 -5.94 -13.50 4.72
C LEU A 447 -6.12 -12.00 4.56
N SER A 448 -7.19 -11.47 5.14
CA SER A 448 -7.38 -10.03 5.28
C SER A 448 -6.32 -9.39 6.21
N GLU A 449 -6.10 -8.10 6.02
CA GLU A 449 -5.09 -7.33 6.76
C GLU A 449 -5.25 -7.41 8.29
N THR A 450 -6.50 -7.39 8.77
CA THR A 450 -6.83 -7.39 10.20
C THR A 450 -6.41 -8.66 10.93
N VAL A 451 -6.32 -9.79 10.22
CA VAL A 451 -5.98 -11.09 10.80
C VAL A 451 -4.47 -11.32 10.79
N THR A 452 -3.77 -10.87 9.75
CA THR A 452 -2.35 -11.21 9.52
C THR A 452 -1.40 -10.67 10.60
N SER A 453 -1.78 -9.59 11.28
CA SER A 453 -1.00 -8.97 12.37
C SER A 453 -1.26 -9.55 13.77
N MET A 454 -2.14 -10.55 13.90
CA MET A 454 -2.45 -11.16 15.20
C MET A 454 -1.26 -11.94 15.76
N SER A 455 -1.04 -11.84 17.08
CA SER A 455 0.07 -12.51 17.75
C SER A 455 -0.14 -14.03 17.86
N VAL A 456 0.90 -14.80 17.53
CA VAL A 456 1.02 -16.26 17.73
C VAL A 456 1.79 -16.58 19.00
N THR A 457 2.88 -15.83 19.25
CA THR A 457 3.67 -15.86 20.48
C THR A 457 4.01 -14.43 20.90
N ASP A 458 4.64 -14.24 22.05
CA ASP A 458 5.14 -12.92 22.50
C ASP A 458 6.10 -12.24 21.50
N LYS A 459 6.67 -12.99 20.54
CA LYS A 459 7.67 -12.51 19.58
C LYS A 459 7.27 -12.65 18.11
N LEU A 460 6.19 -13.37 17.81
CA LEU A 460 5.77 -13.67 16.43
C LEU A 460 4.30 -13.33 16.25
N ASP A 461 4.00 -12.61 15.18
CA ASP A 461 2.67 -12.56 14.58
C ASP A 461 2.46 -13.75 13.62
N ILE A 462 1.27 -13.82 13.01
CA ILE A 462 0.93 -14.90 12.06
C ILE A 462 1.90 -14.92 10.89
N LEU A 463 2.22 -13.77 10.32
CA LEU A 463 3.10 -13.68 9.16
C LEU A 463 4.53 -14.17 9.48
N GLY A 464 5.09 -13.77 10.61
CA GLY A 464 6.40 -14.23 11.08
C GLY A 464 6.42 -15.73 11.41
N ALA A 465 5.33 -16.28 11.95
CA ALA A 465 5.19 -17.71 12.17
C ALA A 465 5.05 -18.51 10.86
N LEU A 466 4.40 -17.95 9.83
CA LEU A 466 4.31 -18.54 8.50
C LEU A 466 5.64 -18.49 7.76
N ALA A 467 6.42 -17.41 7.92
CA ALA A 467 7.76 -17.31 7.36
C ALA A 467 8.69 -18.45 7.83
N LEU A 468 8.50 -18.95 9.05
CA LEU A 468 9.24 -20.11 9.58
C LEU A 468 8.91 -21.44 8.89
N LEU A 469 7.81 -21.53 8.15
CA LEU A 469 7.42 -22.75 7.42
C LEU A 469 8.11 -22.86 6.06
N VAL A 470 8.57 -21.74 5.51
CA VAL A 470 9.20 -21.63 4.19
C VAL A 470 10.56 -22.31 4.18
N LYS A 471 10.84 -23.16 3.19
CA LYS A 471 12.19 -23.70 2.94
C LYS A 471 13.18 -22.56 2.68
N PRO A 472 14.50 -22.78 2.89
CA PRO A 472 15.51 -21.79 2.53
C PRO A 472 15.43 -21.32 1.06
N ASP A 473 15.05 -22.22 0.16
CA ASP A 473 14.81 -22.01 -1.27
C ASP A 473 13.33 -21.96 -1.66
N GLY A 474 12.45 -21.83 -0.67
CA GLY A 474 11.02 -21.62 -0.88
C GLY A 474 10.64 -20.15 -1.05
N ILE A 475 9.37 -19.94 -1.35
CA ILE A 475 8.74 -18.63 -1.49
C ILE A 475 7.52 -18.57 -0.58
N ILE A 476 7.34 -17.44 0.10
CA ILE A 476 6.05 -17.04 0.65
C ILE A 476 5.43 -16.00 -0.27
N LEU A 477 4.12 -16.04 -0.46
CA LEU A 477 3.34 -15.06 -1.19
C LEU A 477 2.16 -14.60 -0.33
N LYS A 478 1.90 -13.30 -0.32
CA LYS A 478 0.69 -12.69 0.24
C LYS A 478 0.09 -11.71 -0.77
N ASN A 479 -1.23 -11.75 -0.93
CA ASN A 479 -1.98 -10.71 -1.61
C ASN A 479 -1.96 -9.39 -0.79
N GLU A 480 -2.10 -8.26 -1.47
CA GLU A 480 -2.03 -6.88 -0.92
C GLU A 480 -0.59 -6.36 -0.70
N VAL A 481 -0.51 -5.14 -0.16
CA VAL A 481 0.71 -4.35 -0.01
C VAL A 481 1.49 -4.76 1.25
N TYR A 482 2.24 -5.86 1.15
CA TYR A 482 3.05 -6.42 2.25
C TYR A 482 4.56 -6.38 2.00
N PHE A 483 4.99 -5.63 0.99
CA PHE A 483 6.37 -5.63 0.51
C PHE A 483 7.38 -5.31 1.62
N GLU A 484 7.12 -4.33 2.47
CA GLU A 484 8.09 -3.93 3.50
C GLU A 484 8.16 -4.87 4.69
N SER A 485 7.02 -5.47 5.07
CA SER A 485 7.01 -6.60 5.99
C SER A 485 7.89 -7.73 5.45
N PHE A 486 7.74 -8.07 4.16
CA PHE A 486 8.52 -9.13 3.52
C PHE A 486 9.99 -8.76 3.39
N ALA A 487 10.33 -7.54 2.97
CA ALA A 487 11.71 -7.05 2.87
C ALA A 487 12.42 -7.01 4.23
N SER A 488 11.70 -6.92 5.35
CA SER A 488 12.27 -7.01 6.69
C SER A 488 12.58 -8.46 7.12
N MET A 489 11.78 -9.43 6.66
CA MET A 489 11.86 -10.85 7.05
C MET A 489 12.71 -11.71 6.12
N PHE A 490 12.81 -11.35 4.84
CA PHE A 490 13.46 -12.13 3.81
C PHE A 490 14.59 -11.37 3.14
N LYS A 491 15.61 -12.12 2.70
CA LYS A 491 16.72 -11.56 1.94
C LYS A 491 16.25 -10.96 0.62
N TYR A 492 15.45 -11.68 -0.13
CA TYR A 492 14.90 -11.25 -1.41
C TYR A 492 13.39 -11.12 -1.29
N SER A 493 12.86 -9.98 -1.73
CA SER A 493 11.43 -9.76 -1.81
C SER A 493 11.10 -9.07 -3.12
N VAL A 494 9.94 -9.36 -3.67
CA VAL A 494 9.41 -8.68 -4.85
C VAL A 494 7.94 -8.41 -4.64
N MET A 495 7.48 -7.26 -5.10
CA MET A 495 6.06 -6.96 -5.21
C MET A 495 5.71 -6.95 -6.68
N VAL A 496 4.68 -7.69 -7.05
CA VAL A 496 4.19 -7.75 -8.43
C VAL A 496 2.78 -7.18 -8.50
N ASN A 497 2.55 -6.34 -9.50
CA ASN A 497 1.24 -5.78 -9.80
C ASN A 497 0.65 -6.52 -11.01
N TRP A 498 -0.47 -7.19 -10.80
CA TRP A 498 -1.15 -7.97 -11.81
C TRP A 498 -2.37 -7.22 -12.34
N TYR A 499 -2.33 -6.84 -13.61
CA TYR A 499 -3.38 -6.06 -14.27
C TYR A 499 -4.45 -6.94 -14.92
N ASP A 500 -5.51 -6.29 -15.42
CA ASP A 500 -6.64 -6.90 -16.13
C ASP A 500 -7.47 -7.91 -15.30
N ASN A 501 -7.58 -7.71 -13.99
CA ASN A 501 -8.54 -8.44 -13.16
C ASN A 501 -9.97 -7.91 -13.41
N PRO A 502 -10.95 -8.75 -13.79
CA PRO A 502 -12.29 -8.31 -14.21
C PRO A 502 -13.03 -7.42 -13.22
N ILE A 503 -12.69 -7.50 -11.93
CA ILE A 503 -13.38 -6.79 -10.84
C ILE A 503 -12.47 -5.82 -10.12
N ILE A 504 -11.25 -6.26 -9.76
CA ILE A 504 -10.31 -5.49 -8.95
C ILE A 504 -9.32 -4.70 -9.85
N CYS A 505 -9.48 -4.71 -11.19
CA CYS A 505 -8.53 -4.28 -12.26
C CYS A 505 -7.07 -4.68 -12.08
N SER A 506 -6.45 -4.30 -10.98
CA SER A 506 -5.07 -4.54 -10.62
C SER A 506 -5.00 -5.16 -9.23
N GLN A 507 -4.26 -6.25 -9.07
CA GLN A 507 -4.05 -6.89 -7.78
C GLN A 507 -2.57 -7.01 -7.47
N VAL A 508 -2.20 -6.65 -6.24
CA VAL A 508 -0.81 -6.66 -5.81
C VAL A 508 -0.50 -7.94 -5.04
N MET A 509 0.68 -8.52 -5.30
CA MET A 509 1.19 -9.69 -4.58
C MET A 509 2.61 -9.42 -4.10
N ALA A 510 2.85 -9.56 -2.81
CA ALA A 510 4.18 -9.56 -2.22
C ALA A 510 4.72 -11.00 -2.14
N MET A 511 5.95 -11.20 -2.61
CA MET A 511 6.68 -12.47 -2.51
C MET A 511 8.00 -12.28 -1.77
N GLY A 512 8.37 -13.28 -0.97
CA GLY A 512 9.58 -13.26 -0.13
C GLY A 512 10.32 -14.60 -0.18
N SER A 513 11.64 -14.55 -0.24
CA SER A 513 12.53 -15.71 -0.21
C SER A 513 13.90 -15.37 0.38
N ASN A 514 14.55 -16.33 1.02
CA ASN A 514 15.90 -16.14 1.53
C ASN A 514 16.99 -16.44 0.49
N THR A 515 16.67 -17.13 -0.60
CA THR A 515 17.68 -17.53 -1.60
C THR A 515 17.27 -17.29 -3.06
N VAL A 516 15.97 -17.19 -3.36
CA VAL A 516 15.49 -16.89 -4.72
C VAL A 516 15.69 -15.41 -5.02
N ASP A 517 16.65 -15.08 -5.88
CA ASP A 517 16.82 -13.73 -6.40
C ASP A 517 15.81 -13.49 -7.53
N PHE A 518 14.73 -12.76 -7.24
CA PHE A 518 13.68 -12.43 -8.20
C PHE A 518 14.16 -11.56 -9.37
N LEU A 519 15.30 -10.85 -9.29
CA LEU A 519 15.85 -10.10 -10.42
C LEU A 519 16.71 -10.93 -11.38
N ASN A 520 17.32 -12.01 -10.88
CA ASN A 520 18.10 -12.93 -11.71
C ASN A 520 17.63 -14.39 -11.57
N PRO A 521 16.32 -14.67 -11.69
CA PRO A 521 15.79 -15.99 -11.47
C PRO A 521 16.06 -16.87 -12.70
N THR A 522 16.14 -18.17 -12.47
CA THR A 522 15.98 -19.14 -13.56
C THR A 522 14.51 -19.52 -13.63
N LEU A 523 13.74 -18.77 -14.42
CA LEU A 523 12.30 -19.03 -14.59
C LEU A 523 12.05 -20.31 -15.37
N GLN A 524 11.03 -21.05 -14.97
CA GLN A 524 10.58 -22.26 -15.67
C GLN A 524 9.06 -22.22 -15.83
N ASP A 525 8.56 -22.62 -16.99
CA ASP A 525 7.13 -22.88 -17.16
C ASP A 525 6.77 -24.19 -16.46
N THR A 526 5.58 -24.23 -15.87
CA THR A 526 5.01 -25.47 -15.36
C THR A 526 4.41 -26.26 -16.51
N ASP A 527 4.42 -27.61 -16.44
CA ASP A 527 3.77 -28.47 -17.45
C ASP A 527 2.23 -28.46 -17.36
N ILE A 528 1.64 -27.35 -16.91
CA ILE A 528 0.21 -27.18 -16.68
C ILE A 528 -0.39 -26.43 -17.87
N GLU A 529 -1.38 -27.04 -18.51
CA GLU A 529 -2.05 -26.47 -19.68
C GLU A 529 -3.23 -25.56 -19.30
N ASN A 530 -3.59 -24.65 -20.21
CA ASN A 530 -4.76 -23.76 -20.13
C ASN A 530 -4.74 -22.76 -18.97
N LEU A 531 -3.55 -22.29 -18.59
CA LEU A 531 -3.41 -21.18 -17.65
C LEU A 531 -3.73 -19.83 -18.32
N LEU A 532 -4.30 -18.91 -17.56
CA LEU A 532 -4.42 -17.49 -17.90
C LEU A 532 -3.01 -16.87 -18.05
N ILE A 533 -2.04 -17.35 -17.27
CA ILE A 533 -0.66 -16.91 -17.34
C ILE A 533 -0.02 -17.36 -18.66
N LYS A 534 0.45 -16.38 -19.45
CA LYS A 534 1.14 -16.65 -20.73
C LYS A 534 2.42 -17.46 -20.50
N PRO A 535 2.73 -18.48 -21.33
CA PRO A 535 4.00 -19.20 -21.25
C PRO A 535 5.21 -18.27 -21.37
N LEU A 536 6.34 -18.57 -20.72
CA LEU A 536 7.56 -17.75 -20.73
C LEU A 536 8.07 -17.45 -22.14
N LYS A 537 7.87 -18.37 -23.10
CA LYS A 537 8.25 -18.16 -24.51
C LYS A 537 7.45 -17.04 -25.22
N GLU A 538 6.31 -16.65 -24.66
CA GLU A 538 5.40 -15.61 -25.16
C GLU A 538 5.47 -14.33 -24.33
N ILE A 539 6.37 -14.28 -23.33
CA ILE A 539 6.62 -13.11 -22.49
C ILE A 539 7.87 -12.41 -23.02
N ASP A 540 7.68 -11.18 -23.49
CA ASP A 540 8.76 -10.35 -24.01
C ASP A 540 9.61 -9.73 -22.88
N ASP A 541 8.99 -9.44 -21.74
CA ASP A 541 9.63 -8.90 -20.54
C ASP A 541 9.15 -9.65 -19.29
N PRO A 542 9.98 -10.52 -18.68
CA PRO A 542 9.59 -11.27 -17.48
C PRO A 542 9.38 -10.38 -16.25
N PHE A 543 9.79 -9.11 -16.32
CA PHE A 543 9.62 -8.11 -15.26
C PHE A 543 8.43 -7.18 -15.51
N GLU A 544 7.60 -7.42 -16.53
CA GLU A 544 6.44 -6.59 -16.87
C GLU A 544 5.53 -6.31 -15.67
N TYR A 545 5.39 -7.29 -14.77
CA TYR A 545 4.53 -7.18 -13.59
C TYR A 545 5.27 -6.74 -12.32
N TYR A 546 6.57 -6.45 -12.38
CA TYR A 546 7.34 -6.08 -11.19
C TYR A 546 7.06 -4.63 -10.83
N HIS A 547 6.66 -4.40 -9.58
CA HIS A 547 6.50 -3.06 -9.03
C HIS A 547 7.69 -2.72 -8.13
N ASP A 548 7.95 -3.54 -7.10
CA ASP A 548 9.04 -3.35 -6.15
C ASP A 548 9.94 -4.58 -6.04
N TYR A 549 11.20 -4.36 -5.66
CA TYR A 549 12.13 -5.43 -5.33
C TYR A 549 13.10 -5.00 -4.23
N ALA A 550 13.38 -5.91 -3.29
CA ALA A 550 14.35 -5.72 -2.24
C ALA A 550 15.33 -6.89 -2.21
N ASN A 551 16.62 -6.55 -2.05
CA ASN A 551 17.67 -7.47 -1.63
C ASN A 551 18.29 -6.94 -0.34
N ASN A 552 17.76 -7.36 0.80
CA ASN A 552 18.15 -6.89 2.12
C ASN A 552 19.08 -7.90 2.79
N VAL A 553 20.40 -7.67 2.71
CA VAL A 553 21.40 -8.58 3.29
C VAL A 553 21.41 -8.51 4.83
N THR A 554 20.73 -7.51 5.39
CA THR A 554 20.51 -7.36 6.85
C THR A 554 19.11 -7.64 7.30
N SER A 555 18.26 -8.15 6.40
CA SER A 555 17.05 -8.84 6.83
C SER A 555 17.47 -9.83 7.90
N ARG A 556 16.65 -9.94 8.94
CA ARG A 556 16.89 -10.91 10.00
C ARG A 556 16.01 -12.08 9.63
N PRO A 557 16.51 -13.08 8.89
CA PRO A 557 15.68 -14.21 8.55
C PRO A 557 15.21 -14.78 9.87
N ILE A 558 13.91 -14.93 10.01
CA ILE A 558 13.36 -15.60 11.18
C ILE A 558 13.72 -17.06 10.96
N CYS A 559 14.77 -17.54 11.61
CA CYS A 559 15.12 -18.96 11.57
C CYS A 559 14.88 -19.61 12.91
N TYR A 560 14.73 -20.91 12.77
CA TYR A 560 14.45 -21.83 13.83
C TYR A 560 15.76 -22.33 14.46
N LYS A 561 15.90 -22.26 15.80
CA LYS A 561 16.93 -23.02 16.53
C LYS A 561 16.35 -24.38 16.95
N SER A 562 16.99 -25.46 16.52
CA SER A 562 16.58 -26.83 16.89
C SER A 562 16.80 -27.18 18.37
N ASP A 563 17.63 -26.42 19.07
CA ASP A 563 18.21 -26.86 20.34
C ASP A 563 17.93 -25.89 21.50
N SER A 564 16.77 -25.22 21.54
CA SER A 564 16.39 -24.57 22.80
C SER A 564 16.05 -25.64 23.84
N ASP A 565 16.93 -25.78 24.82
CA ASP A 565 16.61 -26.36 26.13
C ASP A 565 15.68 -25.38 26.87
N ASP A 566 14.50 -25.10 26.29
CA ASP A 566 13.49 -24.30 26.98
C ASP A 566 13.11 -25.07 28.25
N ASP A 567 13.36 -24.49 29.42
CA ASP A 567 13.04 -25.12 30.70
C ASP A 567 11.53 -25.01 30.94
N TRP A 568 10.76 -25.92 30.34
CA TRP A 568 9.32 -26.07 30.55
C TRP A 568 9.05 -26.60 31.97
N SER A 569 9.25 -25.75 32.97
CA SER A 569 9.00 -26.07 34.38
C SER A 569 7.51 -26.04 34.71
N THR A 570 6.71 -25.27 33.96
CA THR A 570 5.26 -25.08 34.13
C THR A 570 4.49 -25.23 32.83
N GLN A 571 3.35 -25.93 32.87
CA GLN A 571 2.44 -26.05 31.74
C GLN A 571 1.52 -24.81 31.67
N GLU A 572 1.73 -23.94 30.70
CA GLU A 572 0.97 -22.68 30.54
C GLU A 572 -0.36 -22.89 29.79
N GLY A 573 -0.41 -23.89 28.90
CA GLY A 573 -1.59 -24.22 28.11
C GLY A 573 -1.87 -25.72 28.07
N SER A 574 -3.09 -26.08 27.71
CA SER A 574 -3.46 -27.45 27.41
C SER A 574 -4.04 -27.50 26.01
N PRO A 575 -3.22 -27.65 24.97
CA PRO A 575 -3.74 -27.74 23.61
C PRO A 575 -4.32 -29.13 23.32
N GLY A 576 -5.20 -29.19 22.32
CA GLY A 576 -5.77 -30.44 21.81
C GLY A 576 -6.00 -30.38 20.30
N ILE A 577 -6.01 -31.55 19.66
CA ILE A 577 -6.34 -31.68 18.24
C ILE A 577 -7.44 -32.71 18.11
N LEU A 578 -8.58 -32.30 17.55
CA LEU A 578 -9.66 -33.19 17.15
C LEU A 578 -9.49 -33.52 15.67
N LEU A 579 -9.17 -34.77 15.37
CA LEU A 579 -9.21 -35.30 14.01
C LEU A 579 -10.59 -35.91 13.78
N ILE A 580 -11.28 -35.39 12.77
CA ILE A 580 -12.47 -36.03 12.20
C ILE A 580 -11.99 -36.94 11.08
N LEU A 581 -12.41 -38.19 11.14
CA LEU A 581 -12.10 -39.22 10.16
C LEU A 581 -13.38 -39.93 9.77
N GLU A 582 -13.69 -39.96 8.48
CA GLU A 582 -14.87 -40.65 7.95
C GLU A 582 -14.41 -41.79 7.05
N ALA A 583 -15.02 -42.95 7.20
CA ALA A 583 -14.72 -44.15 6.42
C ALA A 583 -16.01 -44.69 5.81
N GLU A 584 -16.03 -44.80 4.49
CA GLU A 584 -17.09 -45.39 3.69
C GLU A 584 -16.69 -46.79 3.20
N ASN A 585 -17.67 -47.57 2.74
CA ASN A 585 -17.47 -48.92 2.20
C ASN A 585 -16.72 -49.86 3.17
N THR A 586 -16.94 -49.71 4.47
CA THR A 586 -16.32 -50.58 5.48
C THR A 586 -16.80 -52.02 5.32
N SER A 587 -15.90 -53.00 5.48
CA SER A 587 -16.25 -54.43 5.34
C SER A 587 -16.36 -55.18 6.68
N VAL A 588 -16.30 -54.46 7.80
CA VAL A 588 -16.52 -55.00 9.14
C VAL A 588 -18.03 -54.99 9.46
N ASN A 589 -18.48 -55.96 10.26
CA ASN A 589 -19.86 -55.97 10.72
C ASN A 589 -20.08 -54.85 11.76
N LEU A 590 -20.69 -53.75 11.32
CA LEU A 590 -20.98 -52.59 12.17
C LEU A 590 -22.17 -52.80 13.13
N GLU A 591 -22.96 -53.87 12.95
CA GLU A 591 -24.05 -54.21 13.87
C GLU A 591 -23.56 -54.90 15.14
N ASP A 592 -22.39 -55.56 15.08
CA ASP A 592 -21.75 -56.22 16.22
C ASP A 592 -20.86 -55.22 16.98
N VAL A 593 -21.52 -54.43 17.83
CA VAL A 593 -20.89 -53.31 18.50
C VAL A 593 -19.83 -53.75 19.52
N ASP A 594 -20.00 -54.92 20.15
CA ASP A 594 -19.01 -55.47 21.07
C ASP A 594 -17.75 -55.92 20.32
N ALA A 595 -17.90 -56.62 19.18
CA ALA A 595 -16.76 -56.96 18.35
C ALA A 595 -16.04 -55.73 17.79
N LEU A 596 -16.80 -54.71 17.36
CA LEU A 596 -16.23 -53.44 16.91
C LEU A 596 -15.45 -52.77 18.04
N LYS A 597 -16.01 -52.72 19.26
CA LYS A 597 -15.33 -52.17 20.45
C LYS A 597 -14.00 -52.87 20.68
N ASP A 598 -13.97 -54.20 20.66
CA ASP A 598 -12.76 -54.98 20.92
C ASP A 598 -11.69 -54.75 19.83
N ILE A 599 -12.10 -54.67 18.55
CA ILE A 599 -11.21 -54.34 17.43
C ILE A 599 -10.59 -52.96 17.61
N LEU A 600 -11.42 -51.93 17.85
CA LEU A 600 -10.96 -50.55 17.99
C LEU A 600 -10.06 -50.37 19.21
N THR A 601 -10.41 -51.01 20.33
CA THR A 601 -9.61 -50.97 21.57
C THR A 601 -8.23 -51.60 21.35
N GLY A 602 -8.19 -52.80 20.74
CA GLY A 602 -6.94 -53.49 20.46
C GLY A 602 -6.00 -52.68 19.55
N VAL A 603 -6.55 -52.04 18.52
CA VAL A 603 -5.76 -51.17 17.62
C VAL A 603 -5.17 -49.96 18.35
N LEU A 604 -5.94 -49.32 19.23
CA LEU A 604 -5.44 -48.17 19.99
C LEU A 604 -4.36 -48.58 21.00
N GLU A 605 -4.47 -49.76 21.60
CA GLU A 605 -3.43 -50.32 22.47
C GLU A 605 -2.16 -50.70 21.69
N GLU A 606 -2.27 -51.20 20.45
CA GLU A 606 -1.13 -51.49 19.56
C GLU A 606 -0.38 -50.21 19.15
N GLU A 607 -1.07 -49.08 18.99
CA GLU A 607 -0.49 -47.73 18.83
C GLU A 607 0.11 -47.18 20.16
N GLY A 608 0.06 -47.98 21.22
CA GLY A 608 0.61 -47.68 22.53
C GLY A 608 -0.17 -46.60 23.29
N LEU A 609 -1.48 -46.51 23.08
CA LEU A 609 -2.38 -45.64 23.85
C LEU A 609 -2.92 -46.39 25.06
N THR A 610 -3.20 -45.67 26.14
CA THR A 610 -3.62 -46.28 27.40
C THR A 610 -5.13 -46.17 27.56
N VAL A 611 -5.85 -47.28 27.41
CA VAL A 611 -7.32 -47.32 27.56
C VAL A 611 -7.71 -47.22 29.03
N VAL A 612 -8.57 -46.25 29.35
CA VAL A 612 -9.11 -46.02 30.70
C VAL A 612 -10.47 -46.67 30.85
N SER A 613 -11.37 -46.43 29.90
CA SER A 613 -12.72 -47.01 29.88
C SER A 613 -13.26 -47.07 28.46
N THR A 614 -14.18 -47.99 28.22
CA THR A 614 -14.91 -48.10 26.96
C THR A 614 -16.40 -48.16 27.26
N GLU A 615 -17.17 -47.35 26.55
CA GLU A 615 -18.62 -47.26 26.68
C GLU A 615 -19.27 -47.49 25.33
N VAL A 616 -20.39 -48.19 25.32
CA VAL A 616 -21.16 -48.49 24.11
C VAL A 616 -22.57 -47.98 24.29
N ALA A 617 -23.05 -47.19 23.34
CA ALA A 617 -24.43 -46.74 23.27
C ALA A 617 -25.02 -47.08 21.91
N GLN A 618 -26.18 -47.75 21.89
CA GLN A 618 -26.88 -48.13 20.66
C GLN A 618 -28.22 -47.39 20.58
N SER A 619 -28.48 -46.75 19.44
CA SER A 619 -29.74 -46.07 19.15
C SER A 619 -30.79 -47.07 18.67
N VAL A 620 -32.05 -46.61 18.62
CA VAL A 620 -33.20 -47.40 18.13
C VAL A 620 -33.05 -47.74 16.63
N ASP A 621 -32.26 -46.98 15.88
CA ASP A 621 -32.11 -47.09 14.42
C ASP A 621 -30.82 -47.82 14.01
N SER A 622 -30.36 -48.79 14.81
CA SER A 622 -29.12 -49.56 14.58
C SER A 622 -27.81 -48.75 14.54
N ARG A 623 -27.85 -47.44 14.82
CA ARG A 623 -26.64 -46.61 14.95
C ARG A 623 -25.98 -46.90 16.28
N ALA A 624 -24.69 -47.20 16.27
CA ALA A 624 -23.92 -47.43 17.47
C ALA A 624 -22.83 -46.39 17.66
N PHE A 625 -22.63 -46.01 18.91
CA PHE A 625 -21.55 -45.17 19.39
C PHE A 625 -20.62 -46.01 20.27
N VAL A 626 -19.35 -46.08 19.88
CA VAL A 626 -18.30 -46.68 20.70
C VAL A 626 -17.39 -45.56 21.18
N SER A 627 -17.42 -45.29 22.48
CA SER A 627 -16.62 -44.25 23.11
C SER A 627 -15.47 -44.88 23.89
N ILE A 628 -14.25 -44.67 23.43
CA ILE A 628 -13.01 -45.17 24.04
C ILE A 628 -12.31 -43.99 24.70
N ILE A 629 -12.27 -43.99 26.02
CA ILE A 629 -11.57 -42.98 26.81
C ILE A 629 -10.14 -43.46 27.03
N LEU A 630 -9.18 -42.64 26.63
CA LEU A 630 -7.75 -42.90 26.73
C LEU A 630 -7.12 -41.97 27.77
N GLN A 631 -5.92 -42.29 28.22
CA GLN A 631 -5.14 -41.37 29.05
C GLN A 631 -4.74 -40.11 28.26
N GLU A 632 -4.48 -40.28 26.96
CA GLU A 632 -4.01 -39.30 25.99
C GLU A 632 -5.14 -38.52 25.28
N GLY A 633 -6.38 -39.01 25.35
CA GLY A 633 -7.49 -38.46 24.59
C GLY A 633 -8.78 -39.26 24.69
N TYR A 634 -9.62 -39.15 23.66
CA TYR A 634 -10.71 -40.08 23.40
C TYR A 634 -10.85 -40.38 21.92
N VAL A 635 -11.47 -41.52 21.62
CA VAL A 635 -11.94 -41.89 20.28
C VAL A 635 -13.42 -42.23 20.37
N VAL A 636 -14.26 -41.55 19.59
CA VAL A 636 -15.68 -41.90 19.46
C VAL A 636 -15.93 -42.40 18.04
N ALA A 637 -16.32 -43.66 17.89
CA ALA A 637 -16.76 -44.22 16.62
C ALA A 637 -18.29 -44.16 16.51
N ARG A 638 -18.79 -43.57 15.42
CA ARG A 638 -20.21 -43.39 15.09
C ARG A 638 -20.52 -44.21 13.85
N THR A 639 -21.32 -45.26 14.00
CA THR A 639 -21.62 -46.19 12.92
C THR A 639 -22.97 -45.91 12.29
N VAL A 640 -23.03 -46.12 10.97
CA VAL A 640 -24.27 -46.14 10.19
C VAL A 640 -24.23 -47.42 9.34
N PRO A 641 -24.64 -48.58 9.90
CA PRO A 641 -24.46 -49.89 9.27
C PRO A 641 -25.08 -50.01 7.88
N GLU A 642 -26.26 -49.41 7.69
CA GLU A 642 -26.99 -49.36 6.42
C GLU A 642 -26.20 -48.74 5.25
N HIS A 643 -25.21 -47.90 5.56
CA HIS A 643 -24.35 -47.24 4.58
C HIS A 643 -22.90 -47.76 4.59
N ASN A 644 -22.59 -48.82 5.36
CA ASN A 644 -21.21 -49.29 5.59
C ASN A 644 -20.28 -48.12 5.97
N TYR A 645 -20.78 -47.25 6.85
CA TYR A 645 -20.14 -45.98 7.18
C TYR A 645 -19.76 -45.94 8.65
N VAL A 646 -18.56 -45.44 8.93
CA VAL A 646 -18.07 -45.14 10.29
C VAL A 646 -17.40 -43.78 10.31
N GLY A 647 -17.89 -42.88 11.16
CA GLY A 647 -17.20 -41.63 11.51
C GLY A 647 -16.46 -41.78 12.82
N PHE A 648 -15.25 -41.25 12.92
CA PHE A 648 -14.44 -41.22 14.12
C PHE A 648 -14.16 -39.78 14.53
N ASP A 649 -14.40 -39.49 15.80
CA ASP A 649 -13.99 -38.26 16.44
C ASP A 649 -12.79 -38.61 17.35
N ILE A 650 -11.58 -38.27 16.90
CA ILE A 650 -10.30 -38.63 17.55
C ILE A 650 -9.72 -37.38 18.19
N HIS A 651 -9.97 -37.17 19.48
CA HIS A 651 -9.48 -35.99 20.19
C HIS A 651 -8.32 -36.36 21.11
N PHE A 652 -7.12 -35.88 20.77
CA PHE A 652 -5.94 -36.02 21.61
C PHE A 652 -5.63 -34.69 22.30
N TRP A 653 -5.38 -34.74 23.60
CA TRP A 653 -4.84 -33.63 24.41
C TRP A 653 -3.37 -33.86 24.77
N SER A 654 -2.83 -35.02 24.42
CA SER A 654 -1.40 -35.33 24.53
C SER A 654 -1.02 -36.44 23.54
N SER A 655 0.28 -36.65 23.30
CA SER A 655 0.79 -37.59 22.29
C SER A 655 0.32 -37.30 20.85
N PHE A 656 0.29 -36.02 20.44
CA PHE A 656 -0.27 -35.59 19.14
C PHE A 656 0.32 -36.30 17.93
N HIS A 657 1.63 -36.59 17.97
CA HIS A 657 2.35 -37.30 16.91
C HIS A 657 1.78 -38.69 16.57
N LYS A 658 1.00 -39.31 17.47
CA LYS A 658 0.36 -40.61 17.24
C LYS A 658 -0.89 -40.52 16.37
N GLN A 659 -1.44 -39.33 16.17
CA GLN A 659 -2.74 -39.14 15.52
C GLN A 659 -2.78 -39.69 14.08
N GLU A 660 -1.69 -39.54 13.33
CA GLU A 660 -1.60 -40.06 11.95
C GLU A 660 -1.51 -41.60 11.92
N GLY A 661 -0.74 -42.20 12.83
CA GLY A 661 -0.69 -43.66 12.99
C GLY A 661 -2.05 -44.24 13.37
N VAL A 662 -2.72 -43.62 14.34
CA VAL A 662 -4.07 -43.97 14.77
C VAL A 662 -5.08 -43.85 13.63
N LYS A 663 -5.01 -42.79 12.83
CA LYS A 663 -5.86 -42.62 11.63
C LYS A 663 -5.71 -43.83 10.69
N VAL A 664 -4.47 -44.16 10.32
CA VAL A 664 -4.16 -45.28 9.41
C VAL A 664 -4.63 -46.61 9.99
N SER A 665 -4.37 -46.84 11.27
CA SER A 665 -4.69 -48.10 11.94
C SER A 665 -6.19 -48.28 12.16
N LEU A 666 -6.94 -47.22 12.48
CA LEU A 666 -8.40 -47.26 12.58
C LEU A 666 -9.06 -47.53 11.22
N LEU A 667 -8.60 -46.87 10.15
CA LEU A 667 -9.07 -47.14 8.78
C LEU A 667 -8.83 -48.60 8.38
N ALA A 668 -7.65 -49.13 8.69
CA ALA A 668 -7.32 -50.53 8.45
C ALA A 668 -8.20 -51.47 9.29
N ALA A 669 -8.52 -51.10 10.53
CA ALA A 669 -9.35 -51.89 11.44
C ALA A 669 -10.77 -52.08 10.90
N VAL A 670 -11.39 -51.00 10.40
CA VAL A 670 -12.72 -51.07 9.76
C VAL A 670 -12.67 -51.54 8.31
N LYS A 671 -11.47 -51.85 7.80
CA LYS A 671 -11.21 -52.31 6.44
C LYS A 671 -11.88 -51.41 5.40
N GLY A 672 -11.84 -50.10 5.63
CA GLY A 672 -12.21 -49.12 4.61
C GLY A 672 -11.17 -49.16 3.49
N GLU A 673 -11.61 -49.01 2.25
CA GLU A 673 -10.66 -48.67 1.18
C GLU A 673 -10.07 -47.30 1.50
N ARG A 674 -8.74 -47.14 1.47
CA ARG A 674 -8.09 -45.83 1.75
C ARG A 674 -8.62 -44.69 0.85
N LYS A 675 -9.13 -45.03 -0.34
CA LYS A 675 -9.74 -44.09 -1.29
C LYS A 675 -11.20 -43.73 -0.97
N ALA A 676 -11.79 -44.37 0.03
CA ALA A 676 -13.16 -44.15 0.50
C ALA A 676 -13.13 -43.63 1.94
N SER A 677 -12.17 -42.76 2.26
CA SER A 677 -12.08 -42.12 3.57
C SER A 677 -11.79 -40.65 3.41
N SER A 678 -12.33 -39.83 4.30
CA SER A 678 -12.06 -38.39 4.37
C SER A 678 -11.55 -38.01 5.76
N SER A 679 -10.74 -36.96 5.87
CA SER A 679 -10.30 -36.47 7.18
C SER A 679 -9.95 -34.99 7.20
N PHE A 680 -10.13 -34.38 8.36
CA PHE A 680 -9.68 -33.02 8.64
C PHE A 680 -9.47 -32.83 10.14
N ARG A 681 -8.62 -31.88 10.51
CA ARG A 681 -8.31 -31.55 11.90
C ARG A 681 -9.06 -30.30 12.33
N ILE A 682 -9.35 -30.21 13.61
CA ILE A 682 -9.88 -29.04 14.29
C ILE A 682 -9.01 -28.79 15.51
N ILE A 683 -8.51 -27.55 15.64
CA ILE A 683 -7.81 -27.14 16.86
C ILE A 683 -8.81 -27.04 18.01
N ALA A 684 -8.49 -27.73 19.10
CA ALA A 684 -9.35 -27.85 20.27
C ALA A 684 -8.57 -27.56 21.57
N GLY A 685 -9.30 -27.42 22.67
CA GLY A 685 -8.71 -27.37 24.01
C GLY A 685 -8.41 -28.76 24.55
N GLY A 686 -7.31 -28.90 25.27
CA GLY A 686 -6.85 -30.13 25.91
C GLY A 686 -7.05 -30.18 27.42
N MET A 687 -6.23 -30.98 28.11
CA MET A 687 -6.28 -31.19 29.55
C MET A 687 -4.93 -30.90 30.23
N PHE A 688 -4.95 -30.09 31.29
CA PHE A 688 -3.77 -29.77 32.10
C PHE A 688 -3.28 -30.97 32.94
N GLY A 689 -1.99 -30.99 33.27
CA GLY A 689 -1.38 -31.92 34.21
C GLY A 689 -1.04 -33.31 33.65
N LYS A 690 -1.04 -33.47 32.32
CA LYS A 690 -0.63 -34.73 31.68
C LYS A 690 0.87 -34.91 31.75
N SER A 691 1.37 -36.15 31.87
CA SER A 691 2.81 -36.40 32.00
C SER A 691 3.60 -36.18 30.71
N THR A 692 2.96 -36.38 29.55
CA THR A 692 3.62 -36.32 28.23
C THR A 692 3.66 -34.90 27.63
N TRP A 693 3.06 -33.91 28.30
CA TRP A 693 2.96 -32.55 27.75
C TRP A 693 4.31 -31.97 27.33
N LYS A 694 5.39 -32.23 28.07
CA LYS A 694 6.75 -31.79 27.72
C LYS A 694 7.27 -32.43 26.43
N ASP A 695 6.88 -33.67 26.15
CA ASP A 695 7.24 -34.33 24.90
C ASP A 695 6.41 -33.80 23.73
N ASP A 696 5.17 -33.39 24.01
CA ASP A 696 4.30 -32.73 23.03
C ASP A 696 4.80 -31.32 22.70
N GLU A 697 5.21 -30.52 23.69
CA GLU A 697 5.87 -29.21 23.50
C GLU A 697 7.11 -29.33 22.60
N LYS A 698 7.89 -30.40 22.74
CA LYS A 698 9.08 -30.63 21.92
C LYS A 698 8.77 -30.99 20.46
N ARG A 699 7.54 -31.37 20.14
CA ARG A 699 7.13 -31.90 18.82
C ARG A 699 6.15 -31.01 18.08
N ARG A 700 5.59 -29.99 18.75
CA ARG A 700 4.83 -28.92 18.13
C ARG A 700 5.71 -27.66 18.09
N GLY A 701 5.37 -26.71 17.23
CA GLY A 701 6.13 -25.46 17.09
C GLY A 701 5.20 -24.30 16.82
N PRO A 702 5.73 -23.09 16.57
CA PRO A 702 7.15 -22.76 16.70
C PRO A 702 7.60 -22.76 18.17
N GLY A 703 8.83 -23.23 18.43
CA GLY A 703 9.50 -23.12 19.74
C GLY A 703 10.14 -21.74 19.96
N SER A 704 11.09 -21.63 20.90
CA SER A 704 11.87 -20.41 21.15
C SER A 704 12.53 -19.86 19.88
N THR A 705 12.30 -18.57 19.62
CA THR A 705 12.87 -17.82 18.49
C THR A 705 14.02 -16.91 18.94
N GLU A 706 15.15 -17.01 18.25
CA GLU A 706 16.26 -16.07 18.27
C GLU A 706 16.72 -15.78 16.84
N GLY A 707 17.29 -14.59 16.60
CA GLY A 707 17.85 -14.22 15.29
C GLY A 707 19.07 -15.08 14.92
N CYS A 708 19.23 -15.34 13.62
CA CYS A 708 20.24 -16.25 13.10
C CYS A 708 21.58 -15.52 12.91
N ASP A 709 22.68 -16.09 13.41
CA ASP A 709 24.04 -15.58 13.13
C ASP A 709 24.60 -16.20 11.84
N ALA A 710 25.24 -15.34 11.02
CA ALA A 710 25.60 -15.53 9.60
C ALA A 710 26.95 -16.23 9.34
N THR A 711 27.14 -16.76 8.13
CA THR A 711 28.36 -16.64 7.26
C THR A 711 28.18 -17.41 5.94
N VAL A 712 28.57 -16.83 4.78
CA VAL A 712 29.40 -17.41 3.68
C VAL A 712 29.60 -16.38 2.54
N ASP A 713 30.87 -16.26 2.12
CA ASP A 713 31.48 -15.36 1.12
C ASP A 713 31.21 -15.66 -0.37
N ASP A 714 31.40 -14.60 -1.18
CA ASP A 714 31.80 -14.46 -2.61
C ASP A 714 31.97 -15.69 -3.52
N VAL A 715 31.28 -15.68 -4.68
CA VAL A 715 31.80 -16.24 -5.95
C VAL A 715 31.36 -15.40 -7.16
N ALA A 716 32.34 -14.94 -7.94
CA ALA A 716 32.21 -14.28 -9.23
C ALA A 716 31.87 -15.23 -10.39
N TYR A 717 31.16 -14.75 -11.42
CA TYR A 717 31.26 -15.31 -12.77
C TYR A 717 31.13 -14.27 -13.89
N LYS A 718 32.08 -14.30 -14.84
CA LYS A 718 32.09 -13.55 -16.10
C LYS A 718 31.46 -14.38 -17.21
N ALA A 719 30.71 -13.77 -18.12
CA ALA A 719 30.45 -14.34 -19.46
C ALA A 719 30.52 -13.28 -20.58
N LYS A 720 31.16 -13.71 -21.68
CA LYS A 720 31.60 -13.03 -22.92
C LYS A 720 30.58 -12.19 -23.70
N GLN A 721 31.05 -11.04 -24.18
CA GLN A 721 30.52 -10.26 -25.31
C GLN A 721 30.62 -11.00 -26.66
N VAL A 722 29.55 -10.91 -27.45
CA VAL A 722 29.51 -11.22 -28.89
C VAL A 722 29.66 -9.90 -29.66
N SER A 723 30.39 -9.92 -30.78
CA SER A 723 30.71 -8.70 -31.55
C SER A 723 29.54 -8.22 -32.43
N ILE A 724 29.06 -7.01 -32.13
CA ILE A 724 28.11 -6.13 -32.87
C ILE A 724 28.25 -6.17 -34.41
N ASN A 725 29.45 -6.41 -34.93
CA ASN A 725 29.73 -6.32 -36.37
C ASN A 725 29.05 -7.40 -37.22
N LYS A 726 28.57 -8.48 -36.60
CA LYS A 726 27.89 -9.58 -37.32
C LYS A 726 26.39 -9.32 -37.52
N ALA A 727 25.76 -8.58 -36.62
CA ALA A 727 24.32 -8.25 -36.70
C ALA A 727 24.01 -7.22 -37.79
N LEU A 728 24.91 -6.25 -38.00
CA LEU A 728 24.73 -5.17 -38.99
C LEU A 728 24.82 -5.64 -40.45
N ALA A 729 25.49 -6.75 -40.72
CA ALA A 729 25.64 -7.29 -42.08
C ALA A 729 24.38 -8.02 -42.59
N ASP A 730 23.62 -8.64 -41.69
CA ASP A 730 22.42 -9.42 -42.03
C ASP A 730 21.19 -8.52 -42.25
N MET A 731 21.17 -7.32 -41.65
CA MET A 731 20.04 -6.38 -41.74
C MET A 731 19.91 -5.61 -43.07
N ALA A 732 21.01 -5.45 -43.81
CA ALA A 732 21.00 -4.72 -45.09
C ALA A 732 20.24 -5.44 -46.24
N LEU A 733 19.85 -6.70 -46.02
CA LEU A 733 19.17 -7.54 -47.01
C LEU A 733 17.64 -7.45 -46.99
N LEU A 734 17.03 -6.81 -45.97
CA LEU A 734 15.57 -6.80 -45.76
C LEU A 734 14.85 -5.56 -46.33
N GLY A 735 15.58 -4.48 -46.63
CA GLY A 735 15.02 -3.22 -47.15
C GLY A 735 14.92 -3.20 -48.68
N GLY A 736 13.78 -3.63 -49.22
CA GLY A 736 13.50 -3.53 -50.65
C GLY A 736 13.44 -2.07 -51.14
N GLY A 737 14.48 -1.61 -51.85
CA GLY A 737 14.45 -0.55 -52.87
C GLY A 737 14.09 0.90 -52.48
N SER A 738 13.51 1.17 -51.31
CA SER A 738 13.18 2.53 -50.85
C SER A 738 14.21 3.06 -49.86
N LYS A 739 14.57 4.36 -49.98
CA LYS A 739 15.49 5.03 -49.05
C LYS A 739 14.92 5.01 -47.62
N LEU A 740 15.66 4.44 -46.68
CA LEU A 740 15.23 4.30 -45.27
C LEU A 740 15.40 5.62 -44.51
N LYS A 741 14.39 6.00 -43.72
CA LYS A 741 14.52 7.05 -42.69
C LYS A 741 14.91 6.41 -41.36
N THR A 742 15.97 6.91 -40.75
CA THR A 742 16.61 6.27 -39.59
C THR A 742 16.71 7.24 -38.42
N LEU A 743 16.20 6.83 -37.26
CA LEU A 743 16.41 7.50 -35.98
C LEU A 743 17.67 6.91 -35.34
N VAL A 744 18.59 7.74 -34.89
CA VAL A 744 19.82 7.33 -34.20
C VAL A 744 19.78 7.89 -32.79
N LEU A 745 19.67 7.01 -31.80
CA LEU A 745 19.78 7.37 -30.38
C LEU A 745 21.25 7.53 -30.03
N CYS A 746 21.66 8.77 -29.83
CA CYS A 746 22.97 9.19 -29.38
C CYS A 746 22.99 9.35 -27.85
N GLY A 747 24.19 9.43 -27.29
CA GLY A 747 24.39 9.71 -25.87
C GLY A 747 23.95 11.11 -25.43
N ASP A 748 24.69 11.62 -24.46
CA ASP A 748 24.53 12.94 -23.86
C ASP A 748 24.89 14.12 -24.80
N ASP A 749 25.57 13.84 -25.91
CA ASP A 749 25.90 14.82 -26.93
C ASP A 749 25.46 14.34 -28.32
N MET A 750 24.49 15.06 -28.91
CA MET A 750 23.93 14.74 -30.24
C MET A 750 24.92 15.00 -31.40
N THR A 751 26.08 15.63 -31.11
CA THR A 751 27.11 15.96 -32.11
C THR A 751 28.21 14.90 -32.26
N THR A 752 28.30 13.93 -31.34
CA THR A 752 29.42 12.97 -31.23
C THR A 752 29.07 11.51 -31.52
N CYS A 753 27.85 11.19 -31.96
CA CYS A 753 27.39 9.81 -32.20
C CYS A 753 28.38 9.03 -33.10
N GLU A 754 28.90 7.91 -32.63
CA GLU A 754 29.95 7.15 -33.35
C GLU A 754 29.41 6.47 -34.62
N SER A 755 28.13 6.15 -34.68
CA SER A 755 27.47 5.64 -35.88
C SER A 755 27.40 6.69 -37.01
N ASN A 756 27.72 7.97 -36.74
CA ASN A 756 28.00 8.97 -37.77
C ASN A 756 29.42 8.88 -38.38
N SER A 757 30.27 7.97 -37.90
CA SER A 757 31.54 7.63 -38.55
C SER A 757 31.31 6.77 -39.79
N ASP A 758 32.10 7.05 -40.83
CA ASP A 758 32.26 6.49 -42.19
C ASP A 758 31.39 5.30 -42.70
N VAL A 759 30.90 4.40 -41.85
CA VAL A 759 30.11 3.19 -42.18
C VAL A 759 28.67 3.49 -42.63
N LEU A 760 27.94 4.43 -42.01
CA LEU A 760 26.57 4.80 -42.44
C LEU A 760 26.59 5.70 -43.69
N LYS A 761 27.69 6.42 -43.94
CA LYS A 761 27.86 7.32 -45.10
C LYS A 761 28.19 6.59 -46.41
N GLU A 762 28.69 5.35 -46.34
CA GLU A 762 29.06 4.54 -47.52
C GLU A 762 27.91 3.70 -48.10
N LYS A 763 26.71 3.71 -47.51
CA LYS A 763 25.58 2.86 -47.91
C LYS A 763 24.54 3.66 -48.73
N GLU A 764 24.40 3.35 -50.02
CA GLU A 764 23.52 4.06 -50.98
C GLU A 764 22.01 4.07 -50.65
N ASN A 765 21.54 3.27 -49.66
CA ASN A 765 20.11 3.10 -49.32
C ASN A 765 19.61 3.92 -48.11
N LEU A 766 20.46 4.71 -47.45
CA LEU A 766 20.05 5.57 -46.32
C LEU A 766 19.57 6.93 -46.82
N GLY A 767 18.37 7.34 -46.41
CA GLY A 767 17.70 8.57 -46.83
C GLY A 767 17.96 9.75 -45.90
N GLN A 768 17.29 9.76 -44.75
CA GLN A 768 17.38 10.82 -43.74
C GLN A 768 17.73 10.19 -42.40
N VAL A 769 18.76 10.71 -41.73
CA VAL A 769 19.20 10.26 -40.41
C VAL A 769 18.88 11.37 -39.41
N LEU A 770 18.09 11.07 -38.39
CA LEU A 770 17.79 11.98 -37.29
C LEU A 770 18.53 11.50 -36.05
N ASN A 771 19.40 12.33 -35.50
CA ASN A 771 20.02 12.08 -34.21
C ASN A 771 19.09 12.58 -33.11
N VAL A 772 18.75 11.73 -32.16
CA VAL A 772 18.08 12.08 -30.92
C VAL A 772 18.95 11.66 -29.76
N GLY A 773 18.92 12.39 -28.67
CA GLY A 773 19.69 12.08 -27.47
C GLY A 773 19.18 12.92 -26.33
N CYS A 774 19.86 12.86 -25.20
CA CYS A 774 19.47 13.65 -24.05
C CYS A 774 20.60 14.59 -23.66
N PRO A 775 20.62 15.83 -24.18
CA PRO A 775 21.65 16.83 -23.85
C PRO A 775 21.76 17.11 -22.36
N MET A 776 20.64 16.94 -21.65
CA MET A 776 20.48 17.08 -20.21
C MET A 776 21.28 16.01 -19.45
N MET A 777 21.68 14.93 -20.13
CA MET A 777 22.41 13.81 -19.55
C MET A 777 23.93 14.03 -19.46
N LYS A 778 24.44 15.18 -19.93
CA LYS A 778 25.88 15.46 -20.04
C LYS A 778 26.62 15.54 -18.70
N ASP A 779 25.93 16.05 -17.69
CA ASP A 779 26.39 16.07 -16.31
C ASP A 779 25.53 15.14 -15.44
N PHE A 780 24.87 14.14 -16.05
CA PHE A 780 23.99 13.23 -15.36
C PHE A 780 24.76 12.39 -14.35
N ASN A 781 24.54 12.73 -13.11
CA ASN A 781 24.90 11.91 -11.99
C ASN A 781 23.67 11.10 -11.61
N GLN A 782 23.70 9.79 -11.84
CA GLN A 782 22.64 8.87 -11.41
C GLN A 782 22.39 8.88 -9.88
N PHE A 783 23.27 9.53 -9.12
CA PHE A 783 23.19 9.75 -7.68
C PHE A 783 22.94 11.23 -7.30
N GLY A 784 22.68 12.11 -8.26
CA GLY A 784 22.39 13.52 -8.02
C GLY A 784 20.90 13.75 -7.74
N GLU A 785 20.58 14.77 -6.95
CA GLU A 785 19.19 15.11 -6.56
C GLU A 785 18.27 15.34 -7.77
N ARG A 786 18.80 15.87 -8.88
CA ARG A 786 18.05 16.07 -10.12
C ARG A 786 18.04 14.84 -11.04
N ALA A 787 18.49 13.66 -10.61
CA ALA A 787 18.58 12.49 -11.49
C ALA A 787 17.23 12.08 -12.05
N ARG A 788 16.18 11.99 -11.22
CA ARG A 788 14.80 11.70 -11.66
C ARG A 788 14.30 12.75 -12.64
N TYR A 789 14.37 14.03 -12.26
CA TYR A 789 14.01 15.15 -13.14
C TYR A 789 14.78 15.14 -14.48
N ILE A 790 16.08 14.85 -14.48
CA ILE A 790 16.89 14.79 -15.71
C ILE A 790 16.49 13.58 -16.57
N LEU A 791 16.07 12.46 -15.95
CA LEU A 791 15.56 11.28 -16.66
C LEU A 791 14.18 11.54 -17.26
N ASP A 792 13.26 12.13 -16.50
CA ASP A 792 11.90 12.43 -16.95
C ASP A 792 11.92 13.58 -17.98
N SER A 793 12.71 14.64 -17.76
CA SER A 793 12.97 15.66 -18.79
C SER A 793 13.66 15.09 -20.04
N CYS A 794 14.44 14.01 -19.89
CA CYS A 794 15.02 13.28 -21.03
C CYS A 794 13.95 12.46 -21.75
N VAL A 795 12.98 11.85 -21.05
CA VAL A 795 11.79 11.23 -21.66
C VAL A 795 11.00 12.27 -22.46
N ASP A 796 10.62 13.37 -21.81
CA ASP A 796 9.80 14.43 -22.42
C ASP A 796 10.50 15.05 -23.62
N HIS A 797 11.81 15.33 -23.49
CA HIS A 797 12.60 15.86 -24.60
C HIS A 797 12.71 14.86 -25.77
N LEU A 798 12.83 13.56 -25.49
CA LEU A 798 12.84 12.53 -26.52
C LEU A 798 11.48 12.44 -27.22
N VAL A 799 10.38 12.42 -26.47
CA VAL A 799 9.00 12.42 -27.01
C VAL A 799 8.78 13.65 -27.89
N GLU A 800 9.05 14.85 -27.35
CA GLU A 800 8.85 16.12 -28.05
C GLU A 800 9.71 16.21 -29.33
N THR A 801 10.98 15.79 -29.26
CA THR A 801 11.88 15.81 -30.42
C THR A 801 11.42 14.84 -31.51
N ILE A 802 10.93 13.66 -31.11
CA ILE A 802 10.37 12.67 -32.02
C ILE A 802 9.08 13.21 -32.64
N ASP A 803 8.18 13.79 -31.86
CA ASP A 803 6.90 14.34 -32.33
C ASP A 803 7.07 15.53 -33.27
N ILE A 804 7.90 16.52 -32.91
CA ILE A 804 8.21 17.67 -33.79
C ILE A 804 8.81 17.20 -35.12
N SER A 805 9.64 16.16 -35.08
CA SER A 805 10.25 15.59 -36.28
C SER A 805 9.24 14.82 -37.13
N LEU A 806 8.25 14.17 -36.50
CA LEU A 806 7.15 13.48 -37.16
C LEU A 806 6.11 14.42 -37.79
N GLU A 807 5.96 15.65 -37.28
CA GLU A 807 5.07 16.68 -37.85
C GLU A 807 5.60 17.30 -39.15
N LYS A 808 6.94 17.41 -39.31
CA LYS A 808 7.57 18.00 -40.50
C LYS A 808 7.66 17.05 -41.70
N ASP A 809 8.03 15.79 -41.48
CA ASP A 809 8.33 14.83 -42.54
C ASP A 809 8.12 13.39 -42.06
N GLY A 810 6.93 12.83 -42.27
CA GLY A 810 6.49 11.57 -41.63
C GLY A 810 7.35 10.30 -41.76
N LEU A 811 7.04 9.34 -40.87
CA LEU A 811 7.45 7.92 -40.71
C LEU A 811 8.97 7.62 -40.62
N PHE A 812 9.40 7.05 -39.49
CA PHE A 812 10.74 6.43 -39.34
C PHE A 812 10.67 4.92 -39.60
N ASN A 813 11.65 4.38 -40.32
CA ASN A 813 11.68 2.96 -40.71
C ASN A 813 12.66 2.13 -39.88
N VAL A 814 13.64 2.77 -39.24
CA VAL A 814 14.72 2.10 -38.51
C VAL A 814 15.12 2.96 -37.31
N ILE A 815 15.32 2.36 -36.15
CA ILE A 815 15.94 2.99 -34.98
C ILE A 815 17.29 2.31 -34.73
N ILE A 816 18.35 3.08 -34.55
CA ILE A 816 19.72 2.63 -34.26
C ILE A 816 20.11 3.20 -32.91
N VAL A 817 20.55 2.34 -31.99
CA VAL A 817 21.16 2.78 -30.72
C VAL A 817 22.67 2.88 -30.94
N ASP A 818 23.21 4.08 -30.76
CA ASP A 818 24.62 4.39 -30.94
C ASP A 818 25.47 3.87 -29.77
N SER A 819 26.74 3.53 -29.98
CA SER A 819 27.66 3.13 -28.90
C SER A 819 27.93 4.25 -27.89
N THR A 820 27.66 5.51 -28.24
CA THR A 820 27.69 6.65 -27.32
C THR A 820 26.47 6.72 -26.41
N ALA A 821 25.36 6.05 -26.75
CA ALA A 821 24.20 5.94 -25.87
C ALA A 821 24.53 4.97 -24.73
N ASN A 822 24.65 5.51 -23.51
CA ASN A 822 24.88 4.67 -22.34
C ASN A 822 23.62 3.87 -21.98
N LYS A 823 23.78 2.88 -21.08
CA LYS A 823 22.68 1.99 -20.65
C LYS A 823 21.46 2.79 -20.16
N ILE A 824 21.69 3.92 -19.51
CA ILE A 824 20.67 4.75 -18.89
C ILE A 824 19.82 5.45 -19.94
N ILE A 825 20.46 6.11 -20.92
CA ILE A 825 19.77 6.75 -22.05
C ILE A 825 18.98 5.72 -22.87
N THR A 826 19.54 4.51 -23.02
CA THR A 826 18.85 3.41 -23.71
C THR A 826 17.64 2.90 -22.94
N SER A 827 17.73 2.81 -21.60
CA SER A 827 16.61 2.46 -20.72
C SER A 827 15.51 3.52 -20.72
N VAL A 828 15.88 4.80 -20.68
CA VAL A 828 14.94 5.94 -20.77
C VAL A 828 14.17 5.88 -22.09
N PHE A 829 14.90 5.73 -23.20
CA PHE A 829 14.29 5.58 -24.52
C PHE A 829 13.36 4.36 -24.61
N ALA A 830 13.72 3.23 -23.99
CA ALA A 830 12.85 2.05 -23.96
C ALA A 830 11.56 2.27 -23.15
N ARG A 831 11.63 3.06 -22.06
CA ARG A 831 10.48 3.42 -21.22
C ARG A 831 9.47 4.27 -21.99
N THR A 832 9.95 5.24 -22.77
CA THR A 832 9.12 6.12 -23.62
C THR A 832 8.17 5.37 -24.57
N PHE A 833 8.51 4.14 -24.98
CA PHE A 833 7.66 3.33 -25.87
C PHE A 833 6.85 2.24 -25.13
N LYS A 834 6.97 2.14 -23.80
CA LYS A 834 6.31 1.13 -22.96
C LYS A 834 5.05 1.65 -22.25
N ASP A 835 4.99 2.94 -21.90
CA ASP A 835 3.87 3.53 -21.16
C ASP A 835 2.57 3.58 -22.01
N PHE A 836 1.40 3.26 -21.43
CA PHE A 836 0.14 3.02 -22.18
C PHE A 836 -0.43 4.30 -22.82
N TYR A 837 -0.36 5.43 -22.12
CA TYR A 837 -0.81 6.73 -22.65
C TYR A 837 0.07 7.21 -23.82
N ASP A 838 1.40 7.14 -23.66
CA ASP A 838 2.35 7.52 -24.71
C ASP A 838 2.33 6.57 -25.90
N LYS A 839 2.14 5.27 -25.64
CA LYS A 839 2.02 4.22 -26.67
C LYS A 839 0.76 4.40 -27.51
N TYR A 840 -0.35 4.85 -26.93
CA TYR A 840 -1.58 5.14 -27.68
C TYR A 840 -1.35 6.32 -28.64
N ASP A 841 -0.78 7.43 -28.19
CA ASP A 841 -0.54 8.60 -29.05
C ASP A 841 0.54 8.38 -30.13
N VAL A 842 1.58 7.60 -29.82
CA VAL A 842 2.70 7.29 -30.73
C VAL A 842 2.36 6.18 -31.73
N LEU A 843 1.62 5.13 -31.33
CA LEU A 843 1.32 3.98 -32.19
C LEU A 843 -0.01 4.07 -32.94
N GLU A 844 -1.05 4.75 -32.42
CA GLU A 844 -2.37 4.78 -33.05
C GLU A 844 -2.37 5.57 -34.39
N LYS A 845 -1.35 6.42 -34.61
CA LYS A 845 -1.11 7.07 -35.92
C LYS A 845 -0.32 6.22 -36.93
N GLY A 846 0.09 4.99 -36.59
CA GLY A 846 0.68 4.02 -37.51
C GLY A 846 2.07 4.36 -38.06
N LYS A 847 2.94 5.03 -37.27
CA LYS A 847 4.14 5.71 -37.80
C LYS A 847 5.53 5.10 -37.51
N ILE A 848 5.66 3.95 -36.82
CA ILE A 848 6.97 3.40 -36.43
C ILE A 848 7.03 1.86 -36.55
N ILE A 849 8.10 1.33 -37.15
CA ILE A 849 8.47 -0.11 -37.09
C ILE A 849 9.73 -0.21 -36.22
N ILE A 850 9.65 -0.94 -35.10
CA ILE A 850 10.77 -1.17 -34.19
C ILE A 850 11.46 -2.48 -34.57
N LEU A 851 12.75 -2.43 -34.92
CA LEU A 851 13.60 -3.61 -35.11
C LEU A 851 14.80 -3.50 -34.16
N SER A 852 14.80 -4.32 -33.11
CA SER A 852 15.84 -4.33 -32.08
C SER A 852 17.13 -5.03 -32.58
N ALA A 853 18.28 -4.38 -32.34
CA ALA A 853 19.59 -5.03 -32.30
C ALA A 853 20.23 -4.71 -30.94
N MET A 854 20.20 -5.65 -30.00
CA MET A 854 20.91 -5.48 -28.72
C MET A 854 22.43 -5.71 -28.90
N ALA A 855 23.22 -4.88 -28.21
CA ALA A 855 24.66 -5.01 -28.02
C ALA A 855 25.00 -5.88 -26.80
#